data_AF-A0A836RE71-F1
#
_entry.id   AF-A0A836RE71-F1
#
_cell.length_a   1.000
_cell.length_b   1.000
_cell.length_c   1.000
_cell.angle_alpha   90.00
_cell.angle_beta   90.00
_cell.angle_gamma   90.00
#
_symmetry.space_group_name_H-M   'P 1'
#
loop_
_entity.id
_entity.type
_entity.pdbx_description
1 polymer ?
#
loop_
_entity_poly.entity_id
_entity_poly.type
_entity_poly.pdbx_seq_one_letter_code
_entity_poly.pdbx_strand_id
1 'polypeptide(L)'
;MSLDASRAAWQDGNSWKRPDFRVDSLFSRPARAAEAEGRRKTRGKRTRSRVMGARIGRITAIGLGVLGMLGSVTAVCAELGPSPDLRATARQLLDAAGIHGGLIVHLGCDDARLTAALRVSDAYLVHGLDRDEEAVRRARRSIRSLGAYGPVSVSRLKGPSLPYADNLVNLIVVTGSVERELRGELARVLALGGVILICGQPPDGPSAPLTVVPCRLERWTKWVKPWPDTIDQWTHYLHGPDNNSVAQDAVVGPPRHFQWIAPPRFSRSHDHLASVSAVVSARGRLFSIVDKGPTAFAAASLRWRLEGRDAFSGVLLWERPIARWEYHLRDFRSGPADLARRLVAVDDRVYVTLGYGEPVSILDAATGRTIRTCAGTEGTREIVYDNGVLFLVIGRAETDWPARKAQQMVSQPGYRPPFERYTPPAHDKSLVAVDAASGKRLWRVSGSIARDILPSTLAVDGGRVFFQNADAVVCLDAVHGRVKWRTPRPVQRKRLAWSTPTLVVHDGVVFSADRKAAETRGELLWIPSGGYHEYLRGDVQGELIALDAETGRRLWSCPAWEGFNSPVDVLITDGLLWTGRFAWGRDPGITEGRDPKTGKVLRRRLPDQRFMGRRIGHARCHRARATIKYLLMGRRGLEFVDVKTGRNDRQSVRARHLPVRLPAGQRLDLCSATCLRLRGDRHAEMGIPRAGPGEPVGTGARTEFGFGSAARTGVCPPLGTPVAPRGRRR
;
A
#
# COMPACT_ATOMS: atom_id res chain seq x y z
N MET A 1 -3.87 -29.60 -58.94
CA MET A 1 -4.51 -30.91 -59.19
C MET A 1 -3.76 -31.92 -58.34
N SER A 2 -4.35 -32.80 -57.54
CA SER A 2 -5.74 -32.96 -57.05
C SER A 2 -5.69 -33.79 -55.73
N LEU A 3 -6.65 -33.66 -54.80
CA LEU A 3 -7.68 -34.68 -54.48
C LEU A 3 -7.21 -36.14 -54.60
N ASP A 4 -7.38 -37.04 -53.62
CA ASP A 4 -7.81 -36.95 -52.20
C ASP A 4 -7.28 -38.23 -51.48
N ALA A 5 -7.62 -38.72 -50.27
CA ALA A 5 -8.72 -38.54 -49.30
C ALA A 5 -8.14 -38.75 -47.85
N SER A 6 -8.86 -38.98 -46.74
CA SER A 6 -10.29 -39.19 -46.45
C SER A 6 -10.67 -38.71 -45.02
N ARG A 7 -11.92 -38.27 -44.84
CA ARG A 7 -12.49 -37.84 -43.54
C ARG A 7 -13.98 -38.20 -43.47
N ALA A 8 -14.35 -39.09 -42.55
CA ALA A 8 -15.72 -39.35 -42.10
C ALA A 8 -15.66 -40.05 -40.73
N ALA A 9 -16.59 -39.90 -39.79
CA ALA A 9 -17.78 -39.04 -39.73
C ALA A 9 -17.96 -38.50 -38.29
N TRP A 10 -18.89 -37.57 -38.06
CA TRP A 10 -19.77 -37.46 -36.88
C TRP A 10 -20.68 -36.22 -37.02
N GLN A 11 -21.73 -36.38 -37.83
CA GLN A 11 -23.01 -35.65 -37.74
C GLN A 11 -23.89 -36.37 -36.69
N ASP A 12 -24.91 -35.82 -36.05
CA ASP A 12 -25.44 -34.45 -35.86
C ASP A 12 -26.02 -34.44 -34.42
N GLY A 13 -26.47 -33.36 -33.77
CA GLY A 13 -26.59 -31.96 -34.13
C GLY A 13 -27.74 -31.35 -33.31
N ASN A 14 -27.63 -30.09 -32.87
CA ASN A 14 -28.81 -29.25 -32.59
C ASN A 14 -28.44 -27.77 -32.49
N SER A 15 -29.34 -26.89 -32.93
CA SER A 15 -29.01 -25.49 -33.22
C SER A 15 -29.67 -24.49 -32.27
N TRP A 16 -28.96 -23.39 -31.99
CA TRP A 16 -29.53 -22.16 -31.45
C TRP A 16 -29.02 -20.98 -32.27
N LYS A 17 -29.88 -20.46 -33.16
CA LYS A 17 -29.58 -19.28 -33.98
C LYS A 17 -29.40 -18.05 -33.09
N ARG A 18 -28.45 -17.18 -33.43
CA ARG A 18 -28.41 -15.78 -32.98
C ARG A 18 -28.80 -14.89 -34.16
N PRO A 19 -29.51 -13.78 -33.94
CA PRO A 19 -29.88 -12.86 -35.03
C PRO A 19 -28.68 -12.01 -35.45
N ASP A 20 -28.57 -11.76 -36.75
CA ASP A 20 -27.64 -10.77 -37.29
C ASP A 20 -28.11 -9.34 -36.95
N PHE A 21 -27.26 -8.57 -36.29
CA PHE A 21 -27.40 -7.13 -36.21
C PHE A 21 -26.47 -6.47 -37.23
N ARG A 22 -27.05 -6.04 -38.36
CA ARG A 22 -26.44 -4.96 -39.15
C ARG A 22 -26.53 -3.67 -38.36
N VAL A 23 -25.45 -2.90 -38.33
CA VAL A 23 -25.44 -1.52 -37.83
C VAL A 23 -24.97 -0.66 -38.99
N ASP A 24 -25.92 0.04 -39.61
CA ASP A 24 -25.65 0.91 -40.74
C ASP A 24 -24.85 2.15 -40.33
N SER A 25 -24.03 2.64 -41.24
CA SER A 25 -23.02 3.66 -40.97
C SER A 25 -23.58 5.07 -40.92
N LEU A 26 -23.80 5.61 -39.72
CA LEU A 26 -24.14 7.01 -39.49
C LEU A 26 -23.19 7.69 -38.49
N PHE A 27 -22.04 8.18 -38.97
CA PHE A 27 -21.36 9.34 -38.36
C PHE A 27 -20.64 10.19 -39.41
N SER A 28 -20.96 11.48 -39.40
CA SER A 28 -20.56 12.46 -40.40
C SER A 28 -19.07 12.85 -40.30
N ARG A 29 -18.46 13.17 -41.45
CA ARG A 29 -17.15 13.84 -41.51
C ARG A 29 -17.27 15.31 -41.05
N PRO A 30 -16.27 15.83 -40.32
CA PRO A 30 -15.83 17.22 -40.47
C PRO A 30 -14.72 17.33 -41.53
N ALA A 31 -14.52 18.54 -42.07
CA ALA A 31 -13.61 18.78 -43.19
C ALA A 31 -12.12 18.73 -42.82
N ARG A 32 -11.26 18.53 -43.84
CA ARG A 32 -9.86 18.97 -43.79
C ARG A 32 -9.82 20.49 -43.94
N ALA A 33 -8.97 21.16 -43.17
CA ALA A 33 -8.44 22.48 -43.50
C ALA A 33 -6.91 22.40 -43.36
N ALA A 34 -6.18 23.00 -44.30
CA ALA A 34 -4.72 22.97 -44.33
C ALA A 34 -4.16 24.20 -45.05
N GLU A 35 -3.61 25.13 -44.27
CA GLU A 35 -2.79 26.28 -44.68
C GLU A 35 -2.03 26.69 -43.39
N ALA A 36 -0.69 26.77 -43.34
CA ALA A 36 0.26 27.60 -44.06
C ALA A 36 0.90 28.60 -43.06
N GLU A 37 1.92 28.14 -42.33
CA GLU A 37 2.53 28.90 -41.23
C GLU A 37 3.60 29.90 -41.74
N GLY A 38 3.24 31.19 -41.76
CA GLY A 38 4.10 32.27 -42.23
C GLY A 38 5.14 32.74 -41.20
N ARG A 39 6.43 32.71 -41.58
CA ARG A 39 7.54 33.24 -40.76
C ARG A 39 7.42 34.76 -40.52
N ARG A 40 7.52 35.22 -39.26
CA ARG A 40 8.18 36.51 -38.96
C ARG A 40 8.91 36.52 -37.61
N LYS A 41 9.98 37.31 -37.54
CA LYS A 41 10.90 37.43 -36.37
C LYS A 41 10.57 38.69 -35.56
N THR A 42 10.77 38.65 -34.24
CA THR A 42 11.02 39.85 -33.43
C THR A 42 12.14 39.62 -32.41
N ARG A 43 13.16 40.49 -32.45
CA ARG A 43 13.92 40.91 -31.25
C ARG A 43 13.01 41.92 -30.50
N GLY A 44 13.06 42.11 -29.19
CA GLY A 44 14.01 41.65 -28.18
C GLY A 44 14.89 42.79 -27.65
N LYS A 45 14.63 43.28 -26.42
CA LYS A 45 15.53 44.17 -25.65
C LYS A 45 15.19 44.16 -24.14
N ARG A 46 16.23 44.21 -23.30
CA ARG A 46 16.20 44.70 -21.90
C ARG A 46 16.38 46.25 -21.95
N THR A 47 16.32 47.09 -20.90
CA THR A 47 16.92 46.99 -19.55
C THR A 47 16.49 48.17 -18.65
N ARG A 48 16.51 47.92 -17.34
CA ARG A 48 16.92 48.80 -16.21
C ARG A 48 16.11 50.07 -15.83
N SER A 49 15.97 50.17 -14.52
CA SER A 49 15.55 51.29 -13.68
C SER A 49 16.56 52.45 -13.61
N ARG A 50 16.09 53.60 -13.10
CA ARG A 50 16.85 54.44 -12.17
C ARG A 50 15.92 55.12 -11.16
N VAL A 51 16.49 55.63 -10.07
CA VAL A 51 15.80 56.22 -8.90
C VAL A 51 16.35 57.63 -8.66
N MET A 52 15.62 58.41 -7.85
CA MET A 52 16.09 59.48 -6.94
C MET A 52 15.80 60.93 -7.37
N GLY A 53 15.48 61.78 -6.37
CA GLY A 53 15.35 63.23 -6.51
C GLY A 53 14.11 63.82 -5.83
N ALA A 54 14.20 64.17 -4.55
CA ALA A 54 13.18 64.95 -3.83
C ALA A 54 13.55 66.45 -3.82
N ARG A 55 12.56 67.33 -3.66
CA ARG A 55 12.76 68.72 -3.19
C ARG A 55 11.54 69.25 -2.43
N ILE A 56 11.79 70.26 -1.60
CA ILE A 56 10.86 70.81 -0.59
C ILE A 56 10.48 72.23 -0.98
N GLY A 57 9.25 72.65 -0.67
CA GLY A 57 8.81 74.04 -0.66
C GLY A 57 7.72 74.28 0.40
N ARG A 58 7.85 75.37 1.16
CA ARG A 58 6.83 75.89 2.10
C ARG A 58 6.53 77.34 1.73
N ILE A 59 5.27 77.77 1.89
CA ILE A 59 4.74 79.15 2.05
C ILE A 59 3.20 79.05 1.95
N THR A 60 2.31 79.84 2.57
CA THR A 60 2.23 80.55 3.88
C THR A 60 0.71 80.75 4.15
N ALA A 61 0.27 80.96 5.39
CA ALA A 61 -1.16 80.98 5.77
C ALA A 61 -1.85 82.37 5.68
N ILE A 62 -3.20 82.35 5.60
CA ILE A 62 -4.25 83.33 5.99
C ILE A 62 -5.61 82.69 5.55
N GLY A 63 -6.76 82.80 6.23
CA GLY A 63 -7.10 83.31 7.58
C GLY A 63 -8.63 83.47 7.77
N LEU A 64 -9.17 83.11 8.95
CA LEU A 64 -10.58 83.24 9.41
C LEU A 64 -11.68 82.49 8.59
N GLY A 65 -12.83 82.09 9.16
CA GLY A 65 -13.21 81.97 10.59
C GLY A 65 -14.69 82.28 10.89
N VAL A 66 -15.53 81.25 11.14
CA VAL A 66 -16.89 81.36 11.72
C VAL A 66 -17.14 80.17 12.66
N LEU A 67 -17.90 80.38 13.75
CA LEU A 67 -18.21 79.39 14.79
C LEU A 67 -19.65 78.82 14.62
N GLY A 68 -19.87 77.54 14.95
CA GLY A 68 -21.19 76.90 14.91
C GLY A 68 -21.26 75.69 15.85
N MET A 69 -22.18 75.71 16.82
CA MET A 69 -22.22 74.81 18.00
C MET A 69 -22.83 73.40 17.78
N LEU A 70 -22.64 72.56 18.82
CA LEU A 70 -23.42 71.38 19.25
C LEU A 70 -23.21 70.03 18.52
N GLY A 71 -23.14 68.93 19.29
CA GLY A 71 -23.14 67.55 18.76
C GLY A 71 -22.28 66.51 19.50
N SER A 72 -22.24 66.48 20.83
CA SER A 72 -21.34 65.58 21.59
C SER A 72 -21.83 64.13 21.68
N VAL A 73 -21.29 63.23 20.83
CA VAL A 73 -21.36 61.76 21.04
C VAL A 73 -20.00 61.11 20.73
N THR A 74 -19.03 61.25 21.64
CA THR A 74 -17.80 60.44 21.60
C THR A 74 -18.07 59.05 22.15
N ALA A 75 -18.55 58.15 21.29
CA ALA A 75 -18.53 56.72 21.60
C ALA A 75 -17.08 56.27 21.81
N VAL A 76 -16.79 55.64 22.96
CA VAL A 76 -15.49 55.02 23.20
C VAL A 76 -15.43 53.74 22.36
N CYS A 77 -14.97 53.87 21.12
CA CYS A 77 -14.52 52.75 20.32
C CYS A 77 -13.27 52.17 20.98
N ALA A 78 -13.46 51.19 21.87
CA ALA A 78 -12.37 50.35 22.35
C ALA A 78 -11.63 49.77 21.14
N GLU A 79 -10.31 49.92 21.10
CA GLU A 79 -9.50 49.44 19.98
C GLU A 79 -9.55 47.91 19.93
N LEU A 80 -10.43 47.39 19.08
CA LEU A 80 -10.39 46.00 18.64
C LEU A 80 -9.09 45.80 17.85
N GLY A 81 -8.05 45.37 18.57
CA GLY A 81 -6.79 44.96 17.97
C GLY A 81 -7.02 43.98 16.81
N PRO A 82 -6.15 43.99 15.79
CA PRO A 82 -6.41 43.31 14.51
C PRO A 82 -6.77 41.85 14.74
N SER A 83 -7.93 41.44 14.21
CA SER A 83 -8.41 40.08 14.40
C SER A 83 -7.38 39.08 13.88
N PRO A 84 -7.01 38.06 14.69
CA PRO A 84 -5.86 37.22 14.37
C PRO A 84 -6.09 36.48 13.05
N ASP A 85 -5.10 36.50 12.15
CA ASP A 85 -5.16 35.71 10.92
C ASP A 85 -5.23 34.23 11.28
N LEU A 86 -6.44 33.68 11.22
CA LEU A 86 -6.70 32.29 11.54
C LEU A 86 -5.92 31.32 10.65
N ARG A 87 -5.44 31.74 9.46
CA ARG A 87 -4.54 30.94 8.62
C ARG A 87 -3.12 30.92 9.16
N ALA A 88 -2.62 32.04 9.70
CA ALA A 88 -1.36 32.08 10.45
C ALA A 88 -1.46 31.25 11.74
N THR A 89 -2.53 31.41 12.52
CA THR A 89 -2.77 30.61 13.74
C THR A 89 -2.87 29.11 13.42
N ALA A 90 -3.59 28.72 12.37
CA ALA A 90 -3.68 27.33 11.94
C ALA A 90 -2.32 26.73 11.54
N ARG A 91 -1.47 27.50 10.83
CA ARG A 91 -0.09 27.08 10.51
C ARG A 91 0.74 26.91 11.77
N GLN A 92 0.72 27.90 12.67
CA GLN A 92 1.42 27.84 13.95
C GLN A 92 1.05 26.60 14.77
N LEU A 93 -0.25 26.25 14.82
CA LEU A 93 -0.73 25.02 15.47
C LEU A 93 -0.17 23.75 14.82
N LEU A 94 -0.17 23.67 13.48
CA LEU A 94 0.36 22.52 12.75
C LEU A 94 1.88 22.38 12.88
N ASP A 95 2.62 23.49 12.83
CA ASP A 95 4.07 23.53 13.02
C ASP A 95 4.48 23.21 14.46
N ALA A 96 3.69 23.62 15.46
CA ALA A 96 3.87 23.25 16.86
C ALA A 96 3.51 21.78 17.13
N ALA A 97 2.52 21.23 16.41
CA ALA A 97 2.20 19.81 16.45
C ALA A 97 3.30 18.96 15.78
N GLY A 98 3.82 19.38 14.62
CA GLY A 98 4.67 18.55 13.76
C GLY A 98 3.87 17.55 12.91
N ILE A 99 2.58 17.82 12.68
CA ILE A 99 1.67 16.96 11.92
C ILE A 99 1.52 17.53 10.52
N HIS A 100 1.99 16.78 9.51
CA HIS A 100 2.08 17.23 8.11
C HIS A 100 0.93 16.72 7.20
N GLY A 101 -0.13 16.17 7.79
CA GLY A 101 -1.33 15.69 7.10
C GLY A 101 -2.14 14.73 7.96
N GLY A 102 -3.18 14.13 7.38
CA GLY A 102 -4.06 13.16 8.06
C GLY A 102 -5.40 13.76 8.52
N LEU A 103 -6.02 13.13 9.52
CA LEU A 103 -7.27 13.58 10.13
C LEU A 103 -7.00 14.53 11.31
N ILE A 104 -7.53 15.75 11.22
CA ILE A 104 -7.61 16.71 12.32
C ILE A 104 -9.04 16.70 12.90
N VAL A 105 -9.14 16.68 14.23
CA VAL A 105 -10.39 16.90 14.97
C VAL A 105 -10.30 18.21 15.76
N HIS A 106 -11.36 19.02 15.74
CA HIS A 106 -11.43 20.28 16.48
C HIS A 106 -12.61 20.25 17.46
N LEU A 107 -12.34 20.32 18.77
CA LEU A 107 -13.37 20.25 19.83
C LEU A 107 -13.68 21.65 20.37
N GLY A 108 -14.98 22.01 20.40
CA GLY A 108 -15.45 23.36 20.79
C GLY A 108 -15.24 24.34 19.64
N CYS A 109 -16.00 24.18 18.56
CA CYS A 109 -15.64 24.70 17.25
C CYS A 109 -16.37 25.99 16.83
N ASP A 110 -17.35 26.47 17.62
CA ASP A 110 -18.07 27.74 17.47
C ASP A 110 -18.62 28.01 16.05
N ASP A 111 -18.06 29.00 15.33
CA ASP A 111 -18.44 29.36 13.96
C ASP A 111 -17.59 28.65 12.89
N ALA A 112 -16.68 27.79 13.35
CA ALA A 112 -15.76 26.95 12.59
C ALA A 112 -14.81 27.66 11.62
N ARG A 113 -14.55 28.97 11.75
CA ARG A 113 -13.49 29.63 10.95
C ARG A 113 -12.10 29.03 11.20
N LEU A 114 -11.74 28.75 12.45
CA LEU A 114 -10.48 28.06 12.77
C LEU A 114 -10.48 26.63 12.24
N THR A 115 -11.60 25.89 12.36
CA THR A 115 -11.78 24.56 11.77
C THR A 115 -11.53 24.55 10.26
N ALA A 116 -12.00 25.58 9.54
CA ALA A 116 -11.73 25.74 8.12
C ALA A 116 -10.27 26.11 7.84
N ALA A 117 -9.67 26.99 8.64
CA ALA A 117 -8.28 27.41 8.49
C ALA A 117 -7.25 26.29 8.76
N LEU A 118 -7.56 25.35 9.66
CA LEU A 118 -6.75 24.15 9.93
C LEU A 118 -6.52 23.27 8.68
N ARG A 119 -7.37 23.37 7.65
CA ARG A 119 -7.15 22.70 6.36
C ARG A 119 -6.20 23.51 5.45
N VAL A 120 -4.94 23.60 5.84
CA VAL A 120 -3.92 24.39 5.10
C VAL A 120 -3.52 23.80 3.74
N SER A 121 -3.84 22.53 3.47
CA SER A 121 -3.61 21.86 2.19
C SER A 121 -4.53 20.65 2.01
N ASP A 122 -4.50 20.00 0.83
CA ASP A 122 -5.30 18.80 0.56
C ASP A 122 -4.85 17.53 1.30
N ALA A 123 -3.67 17.56 1.93
CA ALA A 123 -3.17 16.47 2.79
C ALA A 123 -3.96 16.31 4.11
N TYR A 124 -4.89 17.22 4.40
CA TYR A 124 -5.68 17.24 5.63
C TYR A 124 -7.17 17.03 5.37
N LEU A 125 -7.79 16.22 6.23
CA LEU A 125 -9.23 16.12 6.43
C LEU A 125 -9.55 16.71 7.80
N VAL A 126 -10.54 17.60 7.92
CA VAL A 126 -10.85 18.29 9.19
C VAL A 126 -12.30 18.07 9.61
N HIS A 127 -12.50 17.64 10.86
CA HIS A 127 -13.81 17.42 11.45
C HIS A 127 -13.95 18.19 12.77
N GLY A 128 -14.79 19.22 12.79
CA GLY A 128 -15.17 19.89 14.05
C GLY A 128 -16.30 19.16 14.77
N LEU A 129 -16.22 19.12 16.11
CA LEU A 129 -17.23 18.54 16.98
C LEU A 129 -17.66 19.55 18.03
N ASP A 130 -18.97 19.66 18.23
CA ASP A 130 -19.56 20.61 19.17
C ASP A 130 -20.75 20.02 19.93
N ARG A 131 -21.06 20.58 21.10
CA ARG A 131 -22.23 20.22 21.92
C ARG A 131 -23.47 20.98 21.48
N ASP A 132 -23.34 22.26 21.16
CA ASP A 132 -24.44 23.13 20.72
C ASP A 132 -24.86 22.80 19.29
N GLU A 133 -26.16 22.55 19.09
CA GLU A 133 -26.68 22.29 17.75
C GLU A 133 -26.76 23.56 16.90
N GLU A 134 -26.93 24.74 17.51
CA GLU A 134 -26.86 26.00 16.79
C GLU A 134 -25.43 26.38 16.41
N ALA A 135 -24.41 26.06 17.22
CA ALA A 135 -23.00 26.15 16.82
C ALA A 135 -22.75 25.28 15.58
N VAL A 136 -23.17 24.02 15.60
CA VAL A 136 -23.09 23.13 14.43
C VAL A 136 -23.84 23.72 13.22
N ARG A 137 -25.00 24.35 13.41
CA ARG A 137 -25.76 25.01 12.31
C ARG A 137 -25.03 26.27 11.80
N ARG A 138 -24.47 27.12 12.67
CA ARG A 138 -23.64 28.30 12.33
C ARG A 138 -22.38 27.88 11.56
N ALA A 139 -21.60 26.95 12.12
CA ALA A 139 -20.40 26.37 11.53
C ALA A 139 -20.66 25.74 10.15
N ARG A 140 -21.77 25.00 9.97
CA ARG A 140 -22.14 24.44 8.65
C ARG A 140 -22.44 25.52 7.61
N ARG A 141 -23.01 26.67 7.99
CA ARG A 141 -23.20 27.82 7.09
C ARG A 141 -21.86 28.47 6.74
N SER A 142 -21.01 28.73 7.74
CA SER A 142 -19.66 29.30 7.61
C SER A 142 -18.75 28.48 6.67
N ILE A 143 -18.65 27.17 6.89
CA ILE A 143 -17.82 26.29 6.04
C ILE A 143 -18.34 26.22 4.59
N ARG A 144 -19.66 26.39 4.37
CA ARG A 144 -20.26 26.43 3.03
C ARG A 144 -19.98 27.75 2.31
N SER A 145 -20.09 28.90 2.98
CA SER A 145 -19.75 30.20 2.36
C SER A 145 -18.25 30.32 2.05
N LEU A 146 -17.40 29.60 2.80
CA LEU A 146 -15.97 29.44 2.50
C LEU A 146 -15.66 28.40 1.39
N GLY A 147 -16.67 27.72 0.83
CA GLY A 147 -16.49 26.69 -0.20
C GLY A 147 -15.77 25.40 0.26
N ALA A 148 -15.50 25.25 1.56
CA ALA A 148 -14.64 24.20 2.12
C ALA A 148 -15.39 22.92 2.53
N TYR A 149 -16.71 22.85 2.30
CA TYR A 149 -17.57 21.81 2.84
C TYR A 149 -17.32 20.43 2.21
N GLY A 150 -17.15 19.41 3.06
CA GLY A 150 -16.81 18.04 2.68
C GLY A 150 -15.43 17.68 3.23
N PRO A 151 -14.33 18.21 2.66
CA PRO A 151 -12.99 18.08 3.24
C PRO A 151 -12.83 18.80 4.60
N VAL A 152 -13.64 19.83 4.84
CA VAL A 152 -13.95 20.34 6.18
C VAL A 152 -15.41 20.03 6.50
N SER A 153 -15.69 19.48 7.67
CA SER A 153 -17.05 19.13 8.11
C SER A 153 -17.23 19.37 9.60
N VAL A 154 -18.49 19.45 10.07
CA VAL A 154 -18.80 19.51 11.50
C VAL A 154 -20.02 18.67 11.87
N SER A 155 -20.01 18.08 13.07
CA SER A 155 -21.09 17.27 13.63
C SER A 155 -21.34 17.57 15.10
N ARG A 156 -22.57 17.33 15.57
CA ARG A 156 -22.92 17.42 17.00
C ARG A 156 -22.40 16.18 17.74
N LEU A 157 -21.63 16.40 18.80
CA LEU A 157 -21.10 15.35 19.68
C LEU A 157 -22.18 14.96 20.70
N LYS A 158 -22.74 13.76 20.52
CA LYS A 158 -23.80 13.21 21.38
C LYS A 158 -23.21 12.20 22.38
N GLY A 159 -23.31 12.48 23.67
CA GLY A 159 -22.83 11.61 24.74
C GLY A 159 -21.31 11.66 24.99
N PRO A 160 -20.76 10.76 25.82
CA PRO A 160 -19.38 10.81 26.30
C PRO A 160 -18.31 10.34 25.29
N SER A 161 -18.71 9.81 24.12
CA SER A 161 -17.80 9.10 23.21
C SER A 161 -17.52 9.84 21.90
N LEU A 162 -16.27 9.83 21.46
CA LEU A 162 -15.84 10.39 20.18
C LEU A 162 -16.16 9.41 19.03
N PRO A 163 -16.77 9.88 17.92
CA PRO A 163 -17.34 9.02 16.87
C PRO A 163 -16.29 8.46 15.88
N TYR A 164 -15.15 8.01 16.40
CA TYR A 164 -14.00 7.53 15.63
C TYR A 164 -13.52 6.15 16.10
N ALA A 165 -12.93 5.39 15.18
CA ALA A 165 -12.18 4.17 15.52
C ALA A 165 -10.91 4.51 16.34
N ASP A 166 -10.38 3.51 17.03
CA ASP A 166 -9.16 3.62 17.81
C ASP A 166 -7.98 3.99 16.91
N ASN A 167 -7.09 4.89 17.35
CA ASN A 167 -5.93 5.30 16.57
C ASN A 167 -6.28 5.80 15.14
N LEU A 168 -7.30 6.64 14.98
CA LEU A 168 -7.73 7.22 13.70
C LEU A 168 -7.28 8.68 13.49
N VAL A 169 -7.12 9.45 14.57
CA VAL A 169 -6.96 10.93 14.51
C VAL A 169 -5.49 11.33 14.68
N ASN A 170 -4.94 12.12 13.75
CA ASN A 170 -3.53 12.54 13.79
C ASN A 170 -3.29 13.76 14.68
N LEU A 171 -4.25 14.70 14.71
CA LEU A 171 -4.21 15.90 15.55
C LEU A 171 -5.59 16.17 16.16
N ILE A 172 -5.64 16.41 17.46
CA ILE A 172 -6.81 16.96 18.14
C ILE A 172 -6.47 18.37 18.62
N VAL A 173 -7.27 19.36 18.23
CA VAL A 173 -7.21 20.73 18.73
C VAL A 173 -8.40 20.95 19.67
N VAL A 174 -8.16 21.50 20.86
CA VAL A 174 -9.20 21.79 21.86
C VAL A 174 -9.16 23.28 22.21
N THR A 175 -10.21 24.00 21.84
CA THR A 175 -10.43 25.42 22.15
C THR A 175 -11.35 25.55 23.36
N GLY A 176 -10.82 25.24 24.54
CA GLY A 176 -11.56 25.24 25.80
C GLY A 176 -11.04 24.19 26.78
N SER A 177 -11.79 23.93 27.83
CA SER A 177 -11.49 22.87 28.79
C SER A 177 -11.84 21.48 28.24
N VAL A 178 -11.09 20.46 28.66
CA VAL A 178 -11.41 19.06 28.33
C VAL A 178 -12.46 18.52 29.32
N GLU A 179 -13.66 18.23 28.82
CA GLU A 179 -14.70 17.55 29.57
C GLU A 179 -14.18 16.24 30.20
N ARG A 180 -14.52 15.96 31.46
CA ARG A 180 -14.00 14.81 32.22
C ARG A 180 -14.22 13.47 31.51
N GLU A 181 -15.38 13.32 30.87
CA GLU A 181 -15.79 12.12 30.13
C GLU A 181 -14.91 11.85 28.90
N LEU A 182 -14.44 12.91 28.22
CA LEU A 182 -13.66 12.79 26.98
C LEU A 182 -12.18 12.43 27.22
N ARG A 183 -11.67 12.52 28.45
CA ARG A 183 -10.23 12.35 28.76
C ARG A 183 -9.65 11.01 28.31
N GLY A 184 -10.42 9.92 28.44
CA GLY A 184 -10.03 8.60 27.94
C GLY A 184 -10.20 8.45 26.42
N GLU A 185 -11.28 9.01 25.88
CA GLU A 185 -11.60 8.98 24.44
C GLU A 185 -10.55 9.68 23.59
N LEU A 186 -10.03 10.82 24.08
CA LEU A 186 -8.89 11.53 23.49
C LEU A 186 -7.68 10.58 23.28
N ALA A 187 -7.31 9.81 24.31
CA ALA A 187 -6.23 8.84 24.23
C ALA A 187 -6.57 7.64 23.32
N ARG A 188 -7.84 7.21 23.27
CA ARG A 188 -8.31 6.11 22.41
C ARG A 188 -8.22 6.44 20.92
N VAL A 189 -8.84 7.55 20.49
CA VAL A 189 -8.97 7.88 19.06
C VAL A 189 -7.69 8.43 18.44
N LEU A 190 -6.77 8.98 19.25
CA LEU A 190 -5.52 9.55 18.75
C LEU A 190 -4.58 8.47 18.19
N ALA A 191 -4.01 8.74 17.01
CA ALA A 191 -3.03 7.92 16.32
C ALA A 191 -1.70 7.82 17.08
N LEU A 192 -0.86 6.83 16.74
CA LEU A 192 0.47 6.69 17.32
C LEU A 192 1.41 7.74 16.73
N GLY A 193 2.13 8.47 17.58
CA GLY A 193 2.78 9.72 17.19
C GLY A 193 1.83 10.91 17.00
N GLY A 194 0.51 10.70 17.18
CA GLY A 194 -0.50 11.75 17.10
C GLY A 194 -0.43 12.72 18.28
N VAL A 195 -0.98 13.93 18.07
CA VAL A 195 -0.84 15.08 18.96
C VAL A 195 -2.18 15.60 19.46
N ILE A 196 -2.24 16.06 20.71
CA ILE A 196 -3.31 16.95 21.21
C ILE A 196 -2.70 18.31 21.53
N LEU A 197 -3.34 19.38 21.06
CA LEU A 197 -3.09 20.75 21.47
C LEU A 197 -4.31 21.28 22.22
N ILE A 198 -4.13 21.65 23.49
CA ILE A 198 -5.18 22.20 24.36
C ILE A 198 -4.85 23.67 24.65
N CYS A 199 -5.80 24.57 24.42
CA CYS A 199 -5.67 25.99 24.76
C CYS A 199 -6.01 26.24 26.23
N GLY A 200 -5.13 26.94 26.95
CA GLY A 200 -5.23 27.23 28.38
C GLY A 200 -4.24 26.43 29.23
N GLN A 201 -4.28 26.71 30.55
CA GLN A 201 -3.61 25.90 31.56
C GLN A 201 -4.53 24.72 31.93
N PRO A 202 -4.10 23.44 31.77
CA PRO A 202 -4.93 22.30 32.12
C PRO A 202 -4.80 21.96 33.62
N PRO A 203 -5.85 22.12 34.44
CA PRO A 203 -5.84 21.58 35.82
C PRO A 203 -5.89 20.04 35.82
N ASP A 204 -6.41 19.46 34.73
CA ASP A 204 -6.47 18.03 34.44
C ASP A 204 -6.19 17.81 32.95
N GLY A 205 -5.37 16.81 32.62
CA GLY A 205 -5.07 16.42 31.24
C GLY A 205 -5.99 15.35 30.66
N PRO A 206 -5.75 14.93 29.40
CA PRO A 206 -6.22 13.65 28.88
C PRO A 206 -5.61 12.47 29.66
N SER A 207 -6.19 11.29 29.55
CA SER A 207 -5.72 10.09 30.24
C SER A 207 -4.46 9.48 29.61
N ALA A 208 -3.79 8.61 30.36
CA ALA A 208 -2.71 7.76 29.87
C ALA A 208 -3.16 6.91 28.65
N PRO A 209 -2.26 6.55 27.72
CA PRO A 209 -0.80 6.69 27.79
C PRO A 209 -0.27 7.88 26.96
N LEU A 210 -0.74 9.11 27.21
CA LEU A 210 -0.16 10.30 26.58
C LEU A 210 0.98 10.90 27.42
N THR A 211 1.95 11.53 26.75
CA THR A 211 3.06 12.26 27.36
C THR A 211 2.93 13.76 27.09
N VAL A 212 3.07 14.59 28.12
CA VAL A 212 3.22 16.05 27.96
C VAL A 212 4.60 16.35 27.38
N VAL A 213 4.68 17.25 26.41
CA VAL A 213 5.94 17.79 25.87
C VAL A 213 5.86 19.32 25.75
N PRO A 214 7.00 20.04 25.82
CA PRO A 214 7.00 21.49 25.67
C PRO A 214 6.34 21.93 24.35
N CYS A 215 5.37 22.85 24.45
CA CYS A 215 4.79 23.50 23.29
C CYS A 215 5.59 24.76 22.95
N ARG A 216 5.68 25.08 21.65
CA ARG A 216 6.30 26.33 21.16
C ARG A 216 5.32 27.51 21.13
N LEU A 217 4.06 27.28 21.45
CA LEU A 217 3.02 28.32 21.48
C LEU A 217 2.65 28.61 22.93
N GLU A 218 2.75 29.88 23.30
CA GLU A 218 2.25 30.36 24.58
C GLU A 218 0.76 30.04 24.73
N ARG A 219 0.34 29.72 25.96
CA ARG A 219 -1.04 29.30 26.31
C ARG A 219 -1.50 27.96 25.70
N TRP A 220 -0.64 27.16 25.06
CA TRP A 220 -1.00 25.82 24.56
C TRP A 220 -0.22 24.71 25.26
N THR A 221 -0.91 23.65 25.68
CA THR A 221 -0.27 22.41 26.16
C THR A 221 -0.26 21.36 25.07
N LYS A 222 0.91 20.76 24.80
CA LYS A 222 1.09 19.69 23.81
C LYS A 222 1.18 18.32 24.49
N TRP A 223 0.33 17.40 24.06
CA TRP A 223 0.37 15.98 24.42
C TRP A 223 0.67 15.14 23.19
N VAL A 224 1.43 14.05 23.35
CA VAL A 224 1.77 13.12 22.27
C VAL A 224 1.46 11.69 22.71
N LYS A 225 0.92 10.87 21.80
CA LYS A 225 0.81 9.42 22.02
C LYS A 225 2.11 8.74 21.58
N PRO A 226 2.85 8.05 22.46
CA PRO A 226 4.10 7.39 22.11
C PRO A 226 3.86 6.27 21.10
N TRP A 227 4.89 5.95 20.33
CA TRP A 227 4.92 4.72 19.54
C TRP A 227 5.37 3.57 20.45
N PRO A 228 4.60 2.49 20.63
CA PRO A 228 4.98 1.40 21.52
C PRO A 228 5.90 0.40 20.80
N ASP A 229 6.86 -0.18 21.52
CA ASP A 229 7.81 -1.18 21.00
C ASP A 229 7.16 -2.49 20.53
N THR A 230 5.86 -2.64 20.80
CA THR A 230 5.02 -3.76 20.32
C THR A 230 4.51 -3.58 18.88
N ILE A 231 4.84 -2.45 18.24
CA ILE A 231 4.45 -2.11 16.86
C ILE A 231 5.68 -1.80 16.02
N ASP A 232 5.83 -2.55 14.94
CA ASP A 232 7.03 -2.60 14.10
C ASP A 232 7.06 -1.46 13.05
N GLN A 233 7.90 -1.61 12.02
CA GLN A 233 7.78 -0.97 10.70
C GLN A 233 7.73 -2.06 9.61
N TRP A 234 7.48 -1.70 8.35
CA TRP A 234 7.57 -2.65 7.22
C TRP A 234 8.23 -1.94 6.04
N THR A 235 9.55 -1.78 6.14
CA THR A 235 10.33 -0.83 5.34
C THR A 235 10.58 -1.29 3.90
N HIS A 236 10.64 -2.61 3.68
CA HIS A 236 10.92 -3.27 2.39
C HIS A 236 9.77 -4.21 1.98
N TYR A 237 9.79 -4.69 0.73
CA TYR A 237 8.82 -5.69 0.25
C TYR A 237 8.69 -6.93 1.16
N LEU A 238 9.84 -7.44 1.63
CA LEU A 238 9.97 -8.61 2.51
C LEU A 238 10.33 -8.19 3.95
N HIS A 239 9.63 -7.17 4.47
CA HIS A 239 9.84 -6.52 5.78
C HIS A 239 11.15 -5.75 5.88
N GLY A 240 12.28 -6.43 6.06
CA GLY A 240 13.59 -5.83 6.33
C GLY A 240 14.61 -5.98 5.20
N PRO A 241 15.86 -5.53 5.43
CA PRO A 241 16.99 -5.80 4.54
C PRO A 241 17.44 -7.27 4.58
N ASP A 242 17.07 -8.01 5.63
CA ASP A 242 17.33 -9.43 5.85
C ASP A 242 16.43 -10.37 5.01
N ASN A 243 15.39 -9.81 4.38
CA ASN A 243 14.29 -10.48 3.68
C ASN A 243 13.41 -11.43 4.53
N ASN A 244 13.51 -11.41 5.85
CA ASN A 244 12.65 -12.23 6.70
C ASN A 244 11.24 -11.61 6.74
N SER A 245 10.28 -12.19 6.02
CA SER A 245 8.95 -11.59 5.82
C SER A 245 8.01 -11.73 7.04
N VAL A 246 8.48 -11.25 8.20
CA VAL A 246 7.91 -11.43 9.54
C VAL A 246 7.97 -10.09 10.31
N ALA A 247 6.82 -9.61 10.78
CA ALA A 247 6.79 -8.43 11.67
C ALA A 247 6.97 -8.79 13.15
N GLN A 248 7.62 -7.92 13.90
CA GLN A 248 7.70 -7.94 15.36
C GLN A 248 6.41 -7.46 16.05
N ASP A 249 5.36 -7.12 15.27
CA ASP A 249 4.04 -6.71 15.75
C ASP A 249 3.45 -7.72 16.77
N ALA A 250 3.45 -7.35 18.05
CA ALA A 250 2.86 -8.13 19.13
C ALA A 250 1.33 -7.96 19.23
N VAL A 251 0.77 -6.98 18.52
CA VAL A 251 -0.62 -6.53 18.65
C VAL A 251 -1.48 -6.75 17.39
N VAL A 252 -0.89 -7.25 16.30
CA VAL A 252 -1.64 -7.73 15.12
C VAL A 252 -2.28 -9.09 15.42
N GLY A 253 -3.52 -9.26 14.97
CA GLY A 253 -4.29 -10.51 15.07
C GLY A 253 -5.46 -10.54 14.08
N PRO A 254 -6.38 -11.52 14.19
CA PRO A 254 -7.54 -11.64 13.31
C PRO A 254 -8.39 -10.34 13.31
N PRO A 255 -8.62 -9.71 12.14
CA PRO A 255 -9.25 -8.40 12.08
C PRO A 255 -10.75 -8.49 12.36
N ARG A 256 -11.23 -7.64 13.27
CA ARG A 256 -12.61 -7.63 13.76
C ARG A 256 -13.48 -6.50 13.20
N HIS A 257 -12.87 -5.44 12.68
CA HIS A 257 -13.54 -4.27 12.12
C HIS A 257 -12.71 -3.67 10.98
N PHE A 258 -13.32 -2.77 10.19
CA PHE A 258 -12.57 -1.89 9.31
C PHE A 258 -12.12 -0.64 10.06
N GLN A 259 -10.89 -0.21 9.81
CA GLN A 259 -10.34 1.02 10.37
C GLN A 259 -10.62 2.22 9.44
N TRP A 260 -10.36 2.06 8.13
CA TRP A 260 -10.72 2.99 7.07
C TRP A 260 -10.81 2.24 5.72
N ILE A 261 -11.42 2.86 4.70
CA ILE A 261 -11.51 2.31 3.33
C ILE A 261 -11.28 3.45 2.32
N ALA A 262 -10.16 3.42 1.60
CA ALA A 262 -9.77 4.45 0.64
C ALA A 262 -9.97 4.01 -0.83
N PRO A 263 -10.08 4.95 -1.80
CA PRO A 263 -9.97 4.65 -3.22
C PRO A 263 -8.52 4.32 -3.63
N PRO A 264 -8.29 3.48 -4.67
CA PRO A 264 -9.29 2.83 -5.51
C PRO A 264 -9.86 1.56 -4.85
N ARG A 265 -11.20 1.48 -4.74
CA ARG A 265 -11.89 0.31 -4.13
C ARG A 265 -11.77 -0.97 -4.96
N PHE A 266 -11.61 -0.82 -6.28
CA PHE A 266 -11.51 -1.90 -7.25
C PHE A 266 -10.20 -1.77 -8.05
N SER A 267 -9.56 -2.91 -8.33
CA SER A 267 -8.45 -3.00 -9.28
C SER A 267 -8.97 -3.35 -10.67
N ARG A 268 -8.18 -3.07 -11.71
CA ARG A 268 -8.63 -3.12 -13.11
C ARG A 268 -8.89 -4.53 -13.64
N SER A 269 -8.00 -5.46 -13.34
CA SER A 269 -8.10 -6.89 -13.67
C SER A 269 -7.28 -7.69 -12.66
N HIS A 270 -7.62 -8.98 -12.52
CA HIS A 270 -6.82 -9.95 -11.77
C HIS A 270 -6.07 -10.94 -12.65
N ASP A 271 -6.34 -10.92 -13.96
CA ASP A 271 -5.83 -11.84 -14.97
C ASP A 271 -4.57 -11.30 -15.68
N HIS A 272 -4.18 -10.07 -15.36
CA HIS A 272 -3.00 -9.39 -15.88
C HIS A 272 -2.08 -8.87 -14.76
N LEU A 273 -1.21 -7.90 -15.05
CA LEU A 273 -0.36 -7.24 -14.05
C LEU A 273 -1.22 -6.55 -12.97
N ALA A 274 -1.01 -6.91 -11.71
CA ALA A 274 -1.80 -6.42 -10.59
C ALA A 274 -1.72 -4.88 -10.45
N SER A 275 -2.87 -4.21 -10.35
CA SER A 275 -2.95 -2.75 -10.23
C SER A 275 -2.28 -2.17 -8.97
N VAL A 276 -1.90 -2.99 -7.98
CA VAL A 276 -1.04 -2.56 -6.85
C VAL A 276 0.25 -3.37 -6.90
N SER A 277 1.35 -2.68 -7.18
CA SER A 277 2.67 -3.27 -7.41
C SER A 277 3.44 -3.41 -6.08
N ALA A 278 3.94 -2.30 -5.53
CA ALA A 278 4.65 -2.25 -4.24
C ALA A 278 3.79 -1.58 -3.16
N VAL A 279 3.97 -1.99 -1.90
CA VAL A 279 3.47 -1.29 -0.70
C VAL A 279 4.47 -1.53 0.44
N VAL A 280 4.82 -0.46 1.18
CA VAL A 280 5.67 -0.45 2.38
C VAL A 280 5.13 0.56 3.39
N SER A 281 5.54 0.49 4.66
CA SER A 281 5.11 1.41 5.73
C SER A 281 6.28 1.87 6.62
N ALA A 282 6.37 3.18 6.84
CA ALA A 282 7.36 3.80 7.72
C ALA A 282 6.77 5.01 8.47
N ARG A 283 7.06 5.14 9.77
CA ARG A 283 6.69 6.27 10.65
C ARG A 283 5.22 6.68 10.52
N GLY A 284 4.32 5.68 10.57
CA GLY A 284 2.87 5.91 10.49
C GLY A 284 2.35 6.28 9.09
N ARG A 285 3.14 6.13 8.04
CA ARG A 285 2.75 6.42 6.64
C ARG A 285 2.81 5.16 5.78
N LEU A 286 1.88 5.06 4.83
CA LEU A 286 1.80 4.00 3.81
C LEU A 286 2.25 4.55 2.46
N PHE A 287 3.13 3.82 1.78
CA PHE A 287 3.60 4.16 0.44
C PHE A 287 3.23 3.06 -0.53
N SER A 288 2.51 3.39 -1.60
CA SER A 288 1.92 2.40 -2.53
C SER A 288 2.18 2.78 -3.99
N ILE A 289 2.67 1.83 -4.80
CA ILE A 289 2.71 1.97 -6.27
C ILE A 289 1.45 1.34 -6.86
N VAL A 290 0.57 2.17 -7.44
CA VAL A 290 -0.79 1.80 -7.85
C VAL A 290 -1.15 2.37 -9.23
N ASP A 291 -1.83 1.58 -10.08
CA ASP A 291 -2.51 2.04 -11.29
C ASP A 291 -3.91 2.56 -10.94
N LYS A 292 -4.14 3.85 -11.17
CA LYS A 292 -5.44 4.52 -11.03
C LYS A 292 -6.10 4.76 -12.40
N GLY A 293 -5.77 3.96 -13.41
CA GLY A 293 -6.42 3.95 -14.72
C GLY A 293 -7.87 3.44 -14.65
N PRO A 294 -8.69 3.67 -15.69
CA PRO A 294 -10.11 3.30 -15.67
C PRO A 294 -10.33 1.80 -15.49
N THR A 295 -11.16 1.41 -14.51
CA THR A 295 -11.52 0.01 -14.25
C THR A 295 -12.57 -0.56 -15.19
N ALA A 296 -13.18 0.28 -16.06
CA ALA A 296 -14.23 -0.11 -16.99
C ALA A 296 -13.73 -1.02 -18.15
N PHE A 297 -12.43 -1.01 -18.44
CA PHE A 297 -11.86 -1.79 -19.54
C PHE A 297 -10.40 -2.16 -19.24
N ALA A 298 -10.04 -3.44 -19.40
CA ALA A 298 -8.70 -3.94 -19.06
C ALA A 298 -7.58 -3.20 -19.80
N ALA A 299 -7.77 -2.89 -21.09
CA ALA A 299 -6.78 -2.22 -21.94
C ALA A 299 -6.92 -0.68 -21.99
N ALA A 300 -7.57 -0.06 -20.98
CA ALA A 300 -7.62 1.40 -20.86
C ALA A 300 -6.22 2.04 -20.64
N SER A 301 -6.13 3.37 -20.70
CA SER A 301 -4.86 4.06 -20.43
C SER A 301 -4.36 3.83 -18.99
N LEU A 302 -3.05 3.70 -18.82
CA LEU A 302 -2.41 3.54 -17.51
C LEU A 302 -2.33 4.88 -16.77
N ARG A 303 -2.48 4.84 -15.44
CA ARG A 303 -2.24 5.99 -14.56
C ARG A 303 -1.50 5.52 -13.30
N TRP A 304 -0.28 5.01 -13.49
CA TRP A 304 0.59 4.65 -12.37
C TRP A 304 0.92 5.86 -11.49
N ARG A 305 0.87 5.65 -10.18
CA ARG A 305 1.20 6.60 -9.11
C ARG A 305 2.03 5.92 -8.04
N LEU A 306 2.89 6.70 -7.41
CA LEU A 306 3.27 6.49 -6.02
C LEU A 306 2.34 7.35 -5.16
N GLU A 307 1.56 6.73 -4.28
CA GLU A 307 0.77 7.43 -3.26
C GLU A 307 1.49 7.38 -1.91
N GLY A 308 1.52 8.52 -1.21
CA GLY A 308 1.80 8.59 0.22
C GLY A 308 0.51 8.84 1.00
N ARG A 309 0.20 7.98 1.98
CA ARG A 309 -0.99 8.08 2.83
C ARG A 309 -0.61 8.06 4.30
N ASP A 310 -1.42 8.68 5.13
CA ASP A 310 -1.37 8.41 6.56
C ASP A 310 -1.92 7.00 6.83
N ALA A 311 -1.17 6.18 7.56
CA ALA A 311 -1.55 4.80 7.87
C ALA A 311 -2.73 4.75 8.85
N PHE A 312 -2.89 5.78 9.69
CA PHE A 312 -3.84 5.79 10.79
C PHE A 312 -5.29 6.09 10.36
N SER A 313 -5.47 7.03 9.44
CA SER A 313 -6.73 7.53 8.88
C SER A 313 -7.00 7.14 7.41
N GLY A 314 -5.97 6.73 6.66
CA GLY A 314 -6.06 6.43 5.23
C GLY A 314 -6.10 7.65 4.30
N VAL A 315 -6.03 8.87 4.87
CA VAL A 315 -5.99 10.14 4.15
C VAL A 315 -4.81 10.17 3.19
N LEU A 316 -5.05 10.66 1.96
CA LEU A 316 -4.01 10.85 0.95
C LEU A 316 -3.20 12.11 1.30
N LEU A 317 -1.91 11.94 1.56
CA LEU A 317 -0.99 13.04 1.84
C LEU A 317 -0.51 13.67 0.53
N TRP A 318 -0.14 12.81 -0.43
CA TRP A 318 0.40 13.22 -1.73
C TRP A 318 0.34 12.07 -2.75
N GLU A 319 0.33 12.40 -4.05
CA GLU A 319 0.62 11.45 -5.13
C GLU A 319 1.70 11.98 -6.08
N ARG A 320 2.57 11.08 -6.55
CA ARG A 320 3.57 11.36 -7.61
C ARG A 320 3.24 10.54 -8.85
N PRO A 321 3.19 11.15 -10.06
CA PRO A 321 3.02 10.41 -11.30
C PRO A 321 4.25 9.54 -11.58
N ILE A 322 4.01 8.28 -11.94
CA ILE A 322 5.03 7.38 -12.50
C ILE A 322 4.71 7.28 -14.00
N ALA A 323 5.53 7.91 -14.84
CA ALA A 323 5.26 8.02 -16.27
C ALA A 323 5.37 6.68 -17.01
N ARG A 324 6.30 5.82 -16.56
CA ARG A 324 6.60 4.53 -17.16
C ARG A 324 6.69 3.47 -16.06
N TRP A 325 5.89 2.42 -16.15
CA TRP A 325 6.03 1.22 -15.32
C TRP A 325 5.95 -0.01 -16.24
N GLU A 326 5.83 -1.22 -15.70
CA GLU A 326 5.65 -2.42 -16.52
C GLU A 326 4.32 -2.47 -17.29
N TYR A 327 4.30 -3.27 -18.35
CA TYR A 327 3.16 -3.36 -19.27
C TYR A 327 1.97 -4.06 -18.62
N HIS A 328 0.83 -3.37 -18.56
CA HIS A 328 -0.30 -3.78 -17.73
C HIS A 328 -1.11 -4.98 -18.24
N LEU A 329 -1.06 -5.27 -19.55
CA LEU A 329 -1.72 -6.44 -20.15
C LEU A 329 -0.78 -7.65 -20.24
N ARG A 330 0.36 -7.64 -19.52
CA ARG A 330 1.12 -8.84 -19.21
C ARG A 330 0.21 -9.87 -18.54
N ASP A 331 0.25 -11.11 -19.00
CA ASP A 331 -0.54 -12.21 -18.44
C ASP A 331 -0.28 -12.42 -16.94
N PHE A 332 -1.25 -12.98 -16.24
CA PHE A 332 -1.18 -13.33 -14.82
C PHE A 332 0.17 -13.95 -14.43
N ARG A 333 0.84 -13.30 -13.47
CA ARG A 333 2.14 -13.69 -12.88
C ARG A 333 3.35 -13.70 -13.85
N SER A 334 3.21 -13.18 -15.07
CA SER A 334 4.32 -13.05 -16.05
C SER A 334 5.22 -11.82 -15.87
N GLY A 335 4.89 -10.91 -14.94
CA GLY A 335 5.68 -9.69 -14.69
C GLY A 335 7.00 -9.97 -13.96
N PRO A 336 7.99 -9.05 -14.03
CA PRO A 336 9.25 -9.20 -13.32
C PRO A 336 9.05 -9.31 -11.82
N ALA A 337 9.61 -10.36 -11.20
CA ALA A 337 9.53 -10.58 -9.76
C ALA A 337 10.19 -9.46 -8.93
N ASP A 338 11.15 -8.72 -9.50
CA ASP A 338 11.79 -7.57 -8.87
C ASP A 338 10.90 -6.30 -8.76
N LEU A 339 9.69 -6.26 -9.35
CA LEU A 339 8.85 -5.05 -9.36
C LEU A 339 8.56 -4.46 -7.97
N ALA A 340 8.27 -5.31 -6.98
CA ALA A 340 7.96 -4.85 -5.63
C ALA A 340 9.19 -4.34 -4.85
N ARG A 341 10.41 -4.65 -5.33
CA ARG A 341 11.70 -4.32 -4.70
C ARG A 341 12.23 -2.92 -5.07
N ARG A 342 11.46 -2.13 -5.83
CA ARG A 342 11.79 -0.75 -6.24
C ARG A 342 11.17 0.34 -5.36
N LEU A 343 10.62 -0.05 -4.21
CA LEU A 343 10.07 0.87 -3.21
C LEU A 343 10.55 0.43 -1.82
N VAL A 344 11.23 1.34 -1.13
CA VAL A 344 11.67 1.19 0.26
C VAL A 344 11.32 2.49 0.98
N ALA A 345 10.87 2.41 2.23
CA ALA A 345 10.64 3.58 3.07
C ALA A 345 11.28 3.36 4.44
N VAL A 346 12.10 4.31 4.89
CA VAL A 346 12.78 4.27 6.20
C VAL A 346 12.74 5.65 6.79
N ASP A 347 12.29 5.74 8.04
CA ASP A 347 12.05 7.00 8.75
C ASP A 347 11.24 7.99 7.91
N ASP A 348 11.76 9.20 7.68
CA ASP A 348 11.13 10.24 6.88
C ASP A 348 11.59 10.27 5.41
N ARG A 349 12.14 9.16 4.88
CA ARG A 349 12.58 9.02 3.49
C ARG A 349 11.91 7.86 2.75
N VAL A 350 11.59 8.09 1.48
CA VAL A 350 11.15 7.05 0.53
C VAL A 350 12.18 6.95 -0.61
N TYR A 351 12.70 5.75 -0.84
CA TYR A 351 13.64 5.42 -1.88
C TYR A 351 12.91 4.64 -2.99
N VAL A 352 12.85 5.23 -4.19
CA VAL A 352 11.98 4.73 -5.27
C VAL A 352 12.49 5.09 -6.66
N THR A 353 12.36 4.19 -7.62
CA THR A 353 12.52 4.55 -9.05
C THR A 353 11.21 5.15 -9.56
N LEU A 354 11.18 6.44 -9.94
CA LEU A 354 9.95 7.10 -10.43
C LEU A 354 9.54 6.72 -11.87
N GLY A 355 10.18 5.69 -12.42
CA GLY A 355 9.76 4.95 -13.58
C GLY A 355 10.56 3.66 -13.73
N TYR A 356 10.16 2.79 -14.64
CA TYR A 356 10.86 1.53 -14.91
C TYR A 356 12.12 1.80 -15.75
N GLY A 357 13.29 1.54 -15.16
CA GLY A 357 14.60 1.90 -15.73
C GLY A 357 15.12 3.27 -15.29
N GLU A 358 14.30 4.07 -14.61
CA GLU A 358 14.72 5.36 -14.05
C GLU A 358 15.67 5.19 -12.85
N PRO A 359 16.51 6.19 -12.53
CA PRO A 359 17.38 6.16 -11.35
C PRO A 359 16.60 6.26 -10.04
N VAL A 360 17.25 5.87 -8.95
CA VAL A 360 16.68 5.97 -7.59
C VAL A 360 16.49 7.44 -7.21
N SER A 361 15.24 7.80 -6.90
CA SER A 361 14.85 9.06 -6.28
C SER A 361 14.71 8.88 -4.78
N ILE A 362 15.24 9.84 -4.02
CA ILE A 362 15.04 9.99 -2.59
C ILE A 362 13.99 11.07 -2.39
N LEU A 363 12.85 10.69 -1.80
CA LEU A 363 11.73 11.58 -1.53
C LEU A 363 11.58 11.83 -0.03
N ASP A 364 11.12 13.02 0.32
CA ASP A 364 10.57 13.33 1.63
C ASP A 364 9.27 12.54 1.86
N ALA A 365 9.18 11.80 2.96
CA ALA A 365 8.04 10.91 3.23
C ALA A 365 6.73 11.66 3.54
N ALA A 366 6.81 12.86 4.11
CA ALA A 366 5.65 13.65 4.50
C ALA A 366 4.95 14.33 3.30
N THR A 367 5.73 14.81 2.33
CA THR A 367 5.26 15.66 1.22
C THR A 367 5.46 15.06 -0.18
N GLY A 368 6.22 13.96 -0.30
CA GLY A 368 6.53 13.32 -1.58
C GLY A 368 7.46 14.13 -2.48
N ARG A 369 8.02 15.25 -2.00
CA ARG A 369 8.97 16.09 -2.73
C ARG A 369 10.28 15.34 -2.93
N THR A 370 10.87 15.43 -4.12
CA THR A 370 12.19 14.86 -4.37
C THR A 370 13.26 15.67 -3.62
N ILE A 371 13.95 15.03 -2.68
CA ILE A 371 15.13 15.58 -1.99
C ILE A 371 16.36 15.43 -2.90
N ARG A 372 16.50 14.28 -3.56
CA ARG A 372 17.66 13.92 -4.39
C ARG A 372 17.30 12.89 -5.45
N THR A 373 18.05 12.85 -6.55
CA THR A 373 18.12 11.70 -7.45
C THR A 373 19.56 11.19 -7.49
N CYS A 374 19.74 9.87 -7.36
CA CYS A 374 21.05 9.22 -7.37
C CYS A 374 21.49 8.93 -8.81
N ALA A 375 22.14 9.89 -9.47
CA ALA A 375 22.63 9.71 -10.85
C ALA A 375 23.63 8.55 -10.96
N GLY A 376 23.59 7.80 -12.06
CA GLY A 376 24.39 6.58 -12.25
C GLY A 376 23.72 5.32 -11.68
N THR A 377 22.44 5.40 -11.30
CA THR A 377 21.59 4.29 -10.81
C THR A 377 20.45 3.93 -11.77
N GLU A 378 20.52 4.41 -13.01
CA GLU A 378 19.58 4.09 -14.08
C GLU A 378 19.59 2.56 -14.33
N GLY A 379 18.42 1.96 -14.56
CA GLY A 379 18.27 0.51 -14.65
C GLY A 379 18.11 -0.23 -13.31
N THR A 380 17.91 0.48 -12.18
CA THR A 380 17.66 -0.18 -10.87
C THR A 380 16.49 -1.18 -10.94
N ARG A 381 16.78 -2.39 -10.45
CA ARG A 381 15.90 -3.56 -10.35
C ARG A 381 15.41 -3.75 -8.91
N GLU A 382 16.32 -3.64 -7.95
CA GLU A 382 16.05 -3.80 -6.52
C GLU A 382 16.76 -2.72 -5.70
N ILE A 383 16.13 -2.33 -4.59
CA ILE A 383 16.65 -1.42 -3.56
C ILE A 383 16.60 -2.16 -2.23
N VAL A 384 17.71 -2.19 -1.51
CA VAL A 384 17.77 -2.51 -0.07
C VAL A 384 18.45 -1.34 0.63
N TYR A 385 17.90 -0.90 1.77
CA TYR A 385 18.52 0.06 2.67
C TYR A 385 18.99 -0.66 3.92
N ASP A 386 20.25 -0.48 4.29
CA ASP A 386 20.76 -0.81 5.63
C ASP A 386 21.73 0.27 6.10
N ASN A 387 21.66 0.64 7.38
CA ASN A 387 22.61 1.53 8.08
C ASN A 387 23.09 2.78 7.29
N GLY A 388 22.19 3.45 6.58
CA GLY A 388 22.51 4.67 5.80
C GLY A 388 23.03 4.41 4.38
N VAL A 389 23.11 3.16 3.94
CA VAL A 389 23.58 2.76 2.60
C VAL A 389 22.44 2.10 1.82
N LEU A 390 22.32 2.47 0.54
CA LEU A 390 21.46 1.83 -0.44
C LEU A 390 22.25 0.82 -1.26
N PHE A 391 21.85 -0.45 -1.19
CA PHE A 391 22.38 -1.54 -2.00
C PHE A 391 21.43 -1.81 -3.15
N LEU A 392 21.91 -1.62 -4.37
CA LEU A 392 21.12 -1.55 -5.59
C LEU A 392 21.52 -2.65 -6.57
N VAL A 393 20.59 -3.51 -6.95
CA VAL A 393 20.76 -4.34 -8.17
C VAL A 393 20.38 -3.46 -9.35
N ILE A 394 21.33 -3.17 -10.23
CA ILE A 394 21.12 -2.47 -11.50
C ILE A 394 21.27 -3.48 -12.63
N GLY A 395 20.37 -3.47 -13.63
CA GLY A 395 20.45 -4.37 -14.78
C GLY A 395 20.01 -3.68 -16.07
N ARG A 396 20.66 -4.03 -17.18
CA ARG A 396 20.38 -3.43 -18.49
C ARG A 396 19.12 -4.05 -19.10
N ALA A 397 18.23 -3.22 -19.63
CA ALA A 397 17.16 -3.68 -20.51
C ALA A 397 17.71 -3.76 -21.95
N GLU A 398 17.51 -4.91 -22.60
CA GLU A 398 18.02 -5.21 -23.93
C GLU A 398 17.21 -4.50 -25.03
N THR A 399 15.89 -4.53 -24.89
CA THR A 399 14.95 -3.70 -25.66
C THR A 399 13.91 -3.11 -24.72
N ASP A 400 13.80 -1.78 -24.75
CA ASP A 400 12.76 -1.04 -24.06
C ASP A 400 11.49 -1.04 -24.94
N TRP A 401 10.48 -1.83 -24.58
CA TRP A 401 9.36 -2.10 -25.46
C TRP A 401 8.27 -1.00 -25.38
N PRO A 402 8.02 -0.22 -26.44
CA PRO A 402 7.07 0.89 -26.37
C PRO A 402 5.63 0.38 -26.24
N ALA A 403 4.84 0.98 -25.35
CA ALA A 403 3.46 0.57 -25.09
C ALA A 403 2.60 0.49 -26.36
N ARG A 404 2.82 1.39 -27.34
CA ARG A 404 2.16 1.38 -28.65
C ARG A 404 2.40 0.10 -29.45
N LYS A 405 3.62 -0.45 -29.40
CA LYS A 405 4.01 -1.69 -30.11
C LYS A 405 3.41 -2.92 -29.42
N ALA A 406 3.26 -2.90 -28.10
CA ALA A 406 2.54 -3.95 -27.37
C ALA A 406 1.04 -3.91 -27.67
N GLN A 407 0.44 -2.72 -27.67
CA GLN A 407 -0.97 -2.49 -28.04
C GLN A 407 -1.27 -3.01 -29.46
N GLN A 408 -0.42 -2.70 -30.44
CA GLN A 408 -0.56 -3.19 -31.82
C GLN A 408 -0.47 -4.72 -31.98
N MET A 409 0.09 -5.44 -31.01
CA MET A 409 0.15 -6.90 -31.02
C MET A 409 -1.07 -7.51 -30.31
N VAL A 410 -1.42 -7.05 -29.11
CA VAL A 410 -2.58 -7.59 -28.37
C VAL A 410 -3.94 -7.28 -29.00
N SER A 411 -4.02 -6.29 -29.90
CA SER A 411 -5.24 -5.95 -30.63
C SER A 411 -5.46 -6.79 -31.91
N GLN A 412 -4.64 -7.79 -32.20
CA GLN A 412 -4.82 -8.65 -33.38
C GLN A 412 -5.82 -9.79 -33.10
N PRO A 413 -6.83 -10.01 -33.97
CA PRO A 413 -7.72 -11.16 -33.83
C PRO A 413 -6.96 -12.48 -33.85
N GLY A 414 -7.24 -13.38 -32.90
CA GLY A 414 -6.56 -14.67 -32.79
C GLY A 414 -5.14 -14.63 -32.20
N TYR A 415 -4.65 -13.48 -31.73
CA TYR A 415 -3.33 -13.33 -31.12
C TYR A 415 -3.11 -14.31 -29.96
N ARG A 416 -2.15 -15.23 -30.12
CA ARG A 416 -1.60 -16.07 -29.04
C ARG A 416 -0.26 -15.48 -28.60
N PRO A 417 -0.04 -15.21 -27.29
CA PRO A 417 1.23 -14.71 -26.77
C PRO A 417 2.46 -15.51 -27.24
N PRO A 418 3.39 -14.92 -28.02
CA PRO A 418 4.66 -15.55 -28.35
C PRO A 418 5.59 -15.44 -27.13
N PHE A 419 5.79 -16.57 -26.45
CA PHE A 419 6.31 -16.65 -25.07
C PHE A 419 7.69 -16.02 -24.84
N GLU A 420 8.47 -15.81 -25.90
CA GLU A 420 9.82 -15.24 -25.88
C GLU A 420 9.86 -13.69 -25.92
N ARG A 421 8.75 -13.02 -26.26
CA ARG A 421 8.77 -11.59 -26.67
C ARG A 421 8.38 -10.58 -25.57
N TYR A 422 8.23 -11.00 -24.33
CA TYR A 422 7.61 -10.20 -23.25
C TYR A 422 8.62 -9.51 -22.32
N THR A 423 9.32 -8.51 -22.87
CA THR A 423 10.47 -7.77 -22.29
C THR A 423 11.60 -8.70 -21.86
N PRO A 424 12.77 -8.70 -22.53
CA PRO A 424 13.92 -9.48 -22.09
C PRO A 424 14.23 -9.25 -20.60
N PRO A 425 14.47 -10.32 -19.82
CA PRO A 425 14.88 -10.18 -18.43
C PRO A 425 16.18 -9.38 -18.38
N ALA A 426 16.29 -8.43 -17.44
CA ALA A 426 17.45 -7.54 -17.43
C ALA A 426 18.76 -8.32 -17.23
N HIS A 427 19.67 -8.21 -18.19
CA HIS A 427 20.98 -8.86 -18.22
C HIS A 427 22.07 -7.93 -17.67
N ASP A 428 23.33 -8.39 -17.69
CA ASP A 428 24.54 -7.68 -17.22
C ASP A 428 24.31 -6.91 -15.92
N LYS A 429 23.74 -7.59 -14.93
CA LYS A 429 23.47 -6.96 -13.65
C LYS A 429 24.77 -6.59 -12.94
N SER A 430 24.70 -5.49 -12.20
CA SER A 430 25.73 -5.02 -11.28
C SER A 430 25.09 -4.74 -9.94
N LEU A 431 25.87 -4.91 -8.87
CA LEU A 431 25.48 -4.55 -7.52
C LEU A 431 26.23 -3.28 -7.12
N VAL A 432 25.52 -2.27 -6.61
CA VAL A 432 26.07 -0.94 -6.34
C VAL A 432 25.66 -0.48 -4.95
N ALA A 433 26.62 -0.04 -4.14
CA ALA A 433 26.34 0.67 -2.90
C ALA A 433 26.35 2.19 -3.13
N VAL A 434 25.41 2.89 -2.52
CA VAL A 434 25.22 4.34 -2.61
C VAL A 434 24.93 4.89 -1.20
N ASP A 435 25.62 5.94 -0.79
CA ASP A 435 25.28 6.65 0.46
C ASP A 435 23.89 7.31 0.34
N ALA A 436 23.00 6.99 1.28
CA ALA A 436 21.61 7.43 1.28
C ALA A 436 21.42 8.93 1.63
N ALA A 437 22.46 9.64 2.10
CA ALA A 437 22.42 11.08 2.37
C ALA A 437 22.84 11.91 1.15
N SER A 438 24.02 11.64 0.59
CA SER A 438 24.58 12.39 -0.55
C SER A 438 24.20 11.83 -1.92
N GLY A 439 23.69 10.60 -1.99
CA GLY A 439 23.38 9.89 -3.24
C GLY A 439 24.61 9.50 -4.06
N LYS A 440 25.81 9.57 -3.47
CA LYS A 440 27.07 9.20 -4.13
C LYS A 440 27.29 7.69 -4.08
N ARG A 441 27.71 7.11 -5.20
CA ARG A 441 28.19 5.72 -5.26
C ARG A 441 29.41 5.53 -4.37
N LEU A 442 29.35 4.51 -3.50
CA LEU A 442 30.48 4.04 -2.69
C LEU A 442 31.31 3.01 -3.48
N TRP A 443 30.66 1.95 -3.99
CA TRP A 443 31.30 0.91 -4.80
C TRP A 443 30.36 0.30 -5.84
N ARG A 444 30.91 -0.47 -6.79
CA ARG A 444 30.18 -1.27 -7.79
C ARG A 444 30.88 -2.61 -8.01
N VAL A 445 30.10 -3.70 -8.04
CA VAL A 445 30.52 -5.05 -8.43
C VAL A 445 29.80 -5.44 -9.72
N SER A 446 30.54 -5.96 -10.68
CA SER A 446 30.08 -6.31 -12.03
C SER A 446 30.73 -7.62 -12.51
N GLY A 447 30.44 -8.05 -13.74
CA GLY A 447 31.01 -9.27 -14.32
C GLY A 447 30.31 -10.54 -13.80
N SER A 448 30.94 -11.70 -13.95
CA SER A 448 30.34 -13.03 -13.69
C SER A 448 29.78 -13.23 -12.27
N ILE A 449 30.28 -12.48 -11.28
CA ILE A 449 29.74 -12.51 -9.92
C ILE A 449 28.32 -11.91 -9.88
N ALA A 450 28.09 -10.78 -10.56
CA ALA A 450 26.87 -9.99 -10.45
C ALA A 450 25.91 -10.13 -11.65
N ARG A 451 26.41 -10.48 -12.86
CA ARG A 451 25.65 -10.54 -14.13
C ARG A 451 24.27 -11.19 -13.97
N ASP A 452 24.26 -12.33 -13.30
CA ASP A 452 23.10 -13.24 -13.18
C ASP A 452 22.49 -13.26 -11.77
N ILE A 453 22.55 -12.16 -11.01
CA ILE A 453 21.84 -12.02 -9.72
C ILE A 453 20.36 -12.37 -9.90
N LEU A 454 19.83 -13.27 -9.08
CA LEU A 454 18.45 -13.75 -9.17
C LEU A 454 17.51 -12.81 -8.39
N PRO A 455 16.31 -12.48 -8.92
CA PRO A 455 15.42 -11.51 -8.30
C PRO A 455 14.96 -11.91 -6.88
N SER A 456 14.77 -10.92 -6.02
CA SER A 456 14.36 -11.06 -4.61
C SER A 456 15.33 -11.84 -3.72
N THR A 457 16.61 -11.93 -4.10
CA THR A 457 17.65 -12.62 -3.30
C THR A 457 18.65 -11.70 -2.64
N LEU A 458 18.71 -10.40 -2.99
CA LEU A 458 19.60 -9.45 -2.32
C LEU A 458 19.16 -9.25 -0.87
N ALA A 459 20.04 -9.55 0.08
CA ALA A 459 19.84 -9.30 1.52
C ALA A 459 21.08 -8.62 2.11
N VAL A 460 20.90 -7.91 3.22
CA VAL A 460 21.98 -7.26 3.98
C VAL A 460 21.76 -7.48 5.47
N ASP A 461 22.80 -7.97 6.16
CA ASP A 461 22.83 -8.18 7.60
C ASP A 461 24.30 -8.22 8.08
N GLY A 462 24.56 -7.86 9.34
CA GLY A 462 25.86 -8.05 10.00
C GLY A 462 27.08 -7.52 9.22
N GLY A 463 26.96 -6.36 8.55
CA GLY A 463 28.02 -5.77 7.73
C GLY A 463 28.38 -6.57 6.46
N ARG A 464 27.49 -7.47 6.01
CA ARG A 464 27.67 -8.37 4.87
C ARG A 464 26.48 -8.23 3.91
N VAL A 465 26.75 -8.39 2.61
CA VAL A 465 25.72 -8.36 1.56
C VAL A 465 25.64 -9.74 0.92
N PHE A 466 24.43 -10.30 0.85
CA PHE A 466 24.18 -11.65 0.37
C PHE A 466 23.27 -11.61 -0.86
N PHE A 467 23.51 -12.50 -1.83
CA PHE A 467 22.59 -12.76 -2.93
C PHE A 467 22.81 -14.16 -3.49
N GLN A 468 21.88 -14.62 -4.33
CA GLN A 468 22.06 -15.82 -5.13
C GLN A 468 22.15 -15.42 -6.60
N ASN A 469 23.18 -15.89 -7.31
CA ASN A 469 23.27 -15.81 -8.77
C ASN A 469 22.95 -17.18 -9.39
N ALA A 470 23.14 -17.35 -10.69
CA ALA A 470 22.81 -18.61 -11.37
C ALA A 470 23.61 -19.84 -10.89
N ASP A 471 24.77 -19.63 -10.26
CA ASP A 471 25.74 -20.68 -9.93
C ASP A 471 25.94 -20.86 -8.41
N ALA A 472 25.75 -19.81 -7.61
CA ALA A 472 26.17 -19.76 -6.21
C ALA A 472 25.33 -18.80 -5.34
N VAL A 473 25.29 -19.07 -4.04
CA VAL A 473 25.09 -18.02 -3.03
C VAL A 473 26.42 -17.30 -2.84
N VAL A 474 26.39 -15.98 -2.77
CA VAL A 474 27.57 -15.11 -2.66
C VAL A 474 27.44 -14.21 -1.44
N CYS A 475 28.51 -14.06 -0.68
CA CYS A 475 28.65 -13.04 0.36
C CYS A 475 29.72 -12.03 -0.02
N LEU A 476 29.39 -10.75 0.12
CA LEU A 476 30.31 -9.63 0.01
C LEU A 476 30.48 -8.90 1.36
N ASP A 477 31.58 -8.18 1.49
CA ASP A 477 31.73 -7.08 2.43
C ASP A 477 30.80 -5.91 2.10
N ALA A 478 30.03 -5.40 3.05
CA ALA A 478 29.11 -4.28 2.79
C ALA A 478 29.83 -2.93 2.55
N VAL A 479 30.99 -2.72 3.17
CA VAL A 479 31.73 -1.46 3.08
C VAL A 479 32.46 -1.33 1.74
N HIS A 480 32.99 -2.44 1.21
CA HIS A 480 33.86 -2.43 0.02
C HIS A 480 33.35 -3.23 -1.19
N GLY A 481 32.29 -4.04 -1.05
CA GLY A 481 31.81 -4.94 -2.11
C GLY A 481 32.75 -6.12 -2.43
N ARG A 482 33.79 -6.35 -1.61
CA ARG A 482 34.75 -7.45 -1.81
C ARG A 482 34.10 -8.79 -1.49
N VAL A 483 34.29 -9.81 -2.32
CA VAL A 483 33.80 -11.17 -2.06
C VAL A 483 34.46 -11.73 -0.79
N LYS A 484 33.65 -12.25 0.15
CA LYS A 484 34.12 -13.02 1.32
C LYS A 484 34.07 -14.51 1.03
N TRP A 485 32.95 -15.01 0.48
CA TRP A 485 32.80 -16.41 0.08
C TRP A 485 31.78 -16.60 -1.05
N ARG A 486 31.83 -17.77 -1.69
CA ARG A 486 30.87 -18.24 -2.70
C ARG A 486 30.58 -19.71 -2.46
N THR A 487 29.32 -20.08 -2.29
CA THR A 487 28.89 -21.47 -2.03
C THR A 487 28.05 -21.98 -3.20
N PRO A 488 28.44 -23.08 -3.87
CA PRO A 488 27.73 -23.59 -5.06
C PRO A 488 26.24 -23.84 -4.81
N ARG A 489 25.42 -23.25 -5.67
CA ARG A 489 23.95 -23.26 -5.64
C ARG A 489 23.39 -23.10 -7.06
N PRO A 490 23.71 -24.05 -7.98
CA PRO A 490 23.29 -23.94 -9.37
C PRO A 490 21.76 -24.03 -9.49
N VAL A 491 21.16 -23.13 -10.28
CA VAL A 491 19.70 -23.04 -10.42
C VAL A 491 19.18 -23.64 -11.72
N GLN A 492 17.87 -23.92 -11.75
CA GLN A 492 17.15 -24.28 -12.97
C GLN A 492 17.20 -23.09 -13.95
N ARG A 493 17.80 -23.29 -15.13
CA ARG A 493 18.03 -22.23 -16.12
C ARG A 493 16.74 -21.78 -16.82
N LYS A 494 15.84 -22.72 -17.13
CA LYS A 494 14.51 -22.44 -17.68
C LYS A 494 13.47 -22.44 -16.55
N ARG A 495 13.08 -21.26 -16.06
CA ARG A 495 12.20 -21.10 -14.88
C ARG A 495 11.09 -20.06 -15.11
N LEU A 496 9.95 -20.25 -14.44
CA LEU A 496 8.80 -19.32 -14.57
C LEU A 496 9.13 -17.96 -13.93
N ALA A 497 8.59 -16.87 -14.47
CA ALA A 497 8.89 -15.49 -14.05
C ALA A 497 8.71 -15.21 -12.54
N TRP A 498 7.73 -15.86 -11.91
CA TRP A 498 7.44 -15.77 -10.47
C TRP A 498 8.24 -16.76 -9.61
N SER A 499 8.82 -17.80 -10.22
CA SER A 499 9.64 -18.81 -9.55
C SER A 499 11.03 -18.21 -9.37
N THR A 500 11.26 -17.56 -8.24
CA THR A 500 12.59 -17.09 -7.82
C THR A 500 13.07 -17.89 -6.62
N PRO A 501 14.39 -17.94 -6.35
CA PRO A 501 14.86 -18.37 -5.04
C PRO A 501 14.33 -17.40 -3.96
N THR A 502 14.23 -17.92 -2.74
CA THR A 502 14.10 -17.11 -1.52
C THR A 502 15.44 -17.16 -0.79
N LEU A 503 16.00 -15.98 -0.50
CA LEU A 503 17.17 -15.83 0.38
C LEU A 503 16.78 -14.98 1.58
N VAL A 504 16.97 -15.52 2.78
CA VAL A 504 16.74 -14.86 4.08
C VAL A 504 18.00 -14.95 4.93
N VAL A 505 18.31 -13.95 5.72
CA VAL A 505 19.44 -13.97 6.68
C VAL A 505 18.90 -13.76 8.10
N HIS A 506 19.42 -14.48 9.09
CA HIS A 506 19.03 -14.32 10.50
C HIS A 506 20.07 -14.95 11.43
N ASP A 507 20.42 -14.30 12.54
CA ASP A 507 21.27 -14.83 13.61
C ASP A 507 22.60 -15.48 13.14
N GLY A 508 23.23 -14.89 12.12
CA GLY A 508 24.47 -15.39 11.52
C GLY A 508 24.29 -16.58 10.57
N VAL A 509 23.08 -16.86 10.10
CA VAL A 509 22.76 -17.95 9.15
C VAL A 509 22.05 -17.41 7.91
N VAL A 510 22.48 -17.85 6.73
CA VAL A 510 21.88 -17.53 5.43
C VAL A 510 21.07 -18.73 4.93
N PHE A 511 19.77 -18.53 4.70
CA PHE A 511 18.86 -19.56 4.21
C PHE A 511 18.55 -19.34 2.72
N SER A 512 19.04 -20.24 1.86
CA SER A 512 18.70 -20.26 0.43
C SER A 512 17.71 -21.38 0.17
N ALA A 513 16.50 -21.04 -0.28
CA ALA A 513 15.48 -22.00 -0.68
C ALA A 513 15.08 -21.82 -2.15
N ASP A 514 15.19 -22.88 -2.94
CA ASP A 514 14.83 -22.87 -4.36
C ASP A 514 14.27 -24.24 -4.79
N ARG A 515 13.59 -24.28 -5.94
CA ARG A 515 13.19 -25.52 -6.61
C ARG A 515 14.42 -26.33 -7.03
N LYS A 516 14.28 -27.66 -7.12
CA LYS A 516 15.35 -28.53 -7.63
C LYS A 516 15.66 -28.17 -9.10
N ALA A 517 16.93 -28.00 -9.40
CA ALA A 517 17.43 -27.79 -10.75
C ALA A 517 17.67 -29.14 -11.45
N ALA A 518 17.32 -29.20 -12.74
CA ALA A 518 17.67 -30.29 -13.64
C ALA A 518 18.55 -29.78 -14.80
N GLU A 519 18.19 -28.63 -15.38
CA GLU A 519 18.99 -27.92 -16.38
C GLU A 519 19.76 -26.80 -15.70
N THR A 520 21.06 -27.00 -15.46
CA THR A 520 21.93 -26.06 -14.72
C THR A 520 22.92 -25.31 -15.61
N ARG A 521 23.00 -25.62 -16.91
CA ARG A 521 23.92 -25.03 -17.90
C ARG A 521 23.16 -24.19 -18.94
N GLY A 522 23.83 -23.17 -19.47
CA GLY A 522 23.26 -22.22 -20.44
C GLY A 522 22.72 -20.94 -19.79
N GLU A 523 21.99 -20.15 -20.58
CA GLU A 523 21.47 -18.83 -20.18
C GLU A 523 20.21 -18.94 -19.29
N LEU A 524 19.92 -17.89 -18.51
CA LEU A 524 18.73 -17.81 -17.66
C LEU A 524 17.49 -17.40 -18.47
N LEU A 525 16.65 -18.36 -18.84
CA LEU A 525 15.38 -18.12 -19.52
C LEU A 525 14.22 -18.01 -18.52
N TRP A 526 13.60 -16.82 -18.49
CA TRP A 526 12.46 -16.50 -17.62
C TRP A 526 11.14 -16.59 -18.38
N ILE A 527 10.33 -17.61 -18.07
CA ILE A 527 9.13 -17.99 -18.83
C ILE A 527 7.87 -17.29 -18.27
N PRO A 528 7.08 -16.58 -19.10
CA PRO A 528 5.76 -16.07 -18.74
C PRO A 528 4.80 -17.19 -18.30
N SER A 529 4.10 -17.04 -17.18
CA SER A 529 3.17 -18.05 -16.65
C SER A 529 1.77 -18.08 -17.28
N GLY A 530 1.57 -17.41 -18.43
CA GLY A 530 0.27 -17.21 -19.09
C GLY A 530 -0.34 -18.49 -19.66
N GLY A 531 -0.93 -19.32 -18.80
CA GLY A 531 -1.61 -20.57 -19.15
C GLY A 531 -0.76 -21.85 -19.04
N TYR A 532 0.54 -21.75 -18.73
CA TYR A 532 1.44 -22.90 -18.56
C TYR A 532 1.21 -23.69 -17.26
N HIS A 533 0.04 -24.31 -17.16
CA HIS A 533 -0.27 -25.26 -16.10
C HIS A 533 0.58 -26.53 -16.15
N GLU A 534 1.26 -26.82 -17.26
CA GLU A 534 2.12 -28.01 -17.39
C GLU A 534 3.42 -27.88 -16.59
N TYR A 535 4.11 -26.73 -16.66
CA TYR A 535 5.24 -26.41 -15.75
C TYR A 535 4.83 -26.31 -14.26
N LEU A 536 3.53 -26.17 -13.97
CA LEU A 536 2.93 -26.23 -12.64
C LEU A 536 2.45 -27.65 -12.23
N ARG A 537 2.37 -28.60 -13.16
CA ARG A 537 1.88 -29.98 -12.94
C ARG A 537 3.04 -30.93 -12.64
N GLY A 538 3.82 -30.59 -11.61
CA GLY A 538 4.88 -31.45 -11.09
C GLY A 538 5.05 -31.27 -9.59
N ASP A 539 5.30 -32.36 -8.87
CA ASP A 539 5.69 -32.32 -7.46
C ASP A 539 7.19 -32.03 -7.34
N VAL A 540 7.60 -30.84 -7.80
CA VAL A 540 9.01 -30.43 -7.85
C VAL A 540 9.48 -30.06 -6.44
N GLN A 541 9.77 -31.08 -5.64
CA GLN A 541 10.45 -30.92 -4.36
C GLN A 541 11.81 -30.23 -4.59
N GLY A 542 11.95 -29.04 -4.04
CA GLY A 542 13.18 -28.30 -3.94
C GLY A 542 13.92 -28.56 -2.63
N GLU A 543 14.86 -27.67 -2.33
CA GLU A 543 15.71 -27.76 -1.15
C GLU A 543 15.88 -26.38 -0.51
N LEU A 544 15.78 -26.31 0.82
CA LEU A 544 16.28 -25.21 1.63
C LEU A 544 17.63 -25.63 2.21
N ILE A 545 18.66 -24.81 2.01
CA ILE A 545 19.97 -24.96 2.64
C ILE A 545 20.21 -23.82 3.62
N ALA A 546 20.82 -24.15 4.76
CA ALA A 546 21.35 -23.17 5.70
C ALA A 546 22.87 -23.10 5.54
N LEU A 547 23.40 -21.90 5.36
CA LEU A 547 24.82 -21.60 5.30
C LEU A 547 25.21 -20.71 6.47
N ASP A 548 26.39 -20.95 7.03
CA ASP A 548 27.06 -20.06 7.96
C ASP A 548 27.35 -18.70 7.28
N ALA A 549 26.91 -17.59 7.85
CA ALA A 549 27.01 -16.27 7.21
C ALA A 549 28.45 -15.73 7.11
N GLU A 550 29.36 -16.20 7.97
CA GLU A 550 30.75 -15.78 7.99
C GLU A 550 31.59 -16.56 6.97
N THR A 551 31.43 -17.88 6.90
CA THR A 551 32.28 -18.79 6.13
C THR A 551 31.64 -19.35 4.87
N GLY A 552 30.32 -19.24 4.72
CA GLY A 552 29.55 -19.86 3.63
C GLY A 552 29.37 -21.37 3.76
N ARG A 553 29.90 -21.99 4.83
CA ARG A 553 29.84 -23.42 5.09
C ARG A 553 28.40 -23.89 5.25
N ARG A 554 28.00 -24.93 4.53
CA ARG A 554 26.67 -25.55 4.66
C ARG A 554 26.53 -26.19 6.06
N LEU A 555 25.54 -25.74 6.81
CA LEU A 555 25.23 -26.23 8.16
C LEU A 555 24.26 -27.40 8.11
N TRP A 556 23.14 -27.23 7.40
CA TRP A 556 22.09 -28.23 7.26
C TRP A 556 21.23 -27.96 6.02
N SER A 557 20.27 -28.85 5.75
CA SER A 557 19.29 -28.69 4.67
C SER A 557 18.00 -29.46 4.93
N CYS A 558 16.87 -29.01 4.36
CA CYS A 558 15.62 -29.76 4.33
C CYS A 558 14.93 -29.66 2.95
N PRO A 559 13.98 -30.56 2.65
CA PRO A 559 13.06 -30.38 1.53
C PRO A 559 12.35 -29.04 1.56
N ALA A 560 12.06 -28.48 0.38
CA ALA A 560 11.32 -27.24 0.19
C ALA A 560 10.31 -27.38 -0.95
N TRP A 561 9.28 -26.52 -0.97
CA TRP A 561 8.25 -26.52 -2.01
C TRP A 561 7.85 -25.09 -2.36
N GLU A 562 7.65 -24.82 -3.65
CA GLU A 562 7.11 -23.55 -4.12
C GLU A 562 5.64 -23.39 -3.71
N GLY A 563 5.21 -22.16 -3.46
CA GLY A 563 3.80 -21.84 -3.29
C GLY A 563 3.05 -21.83 -4.63
N PHE A 564 1.73 -21.66 -4.59
CA PHE A 564 0.92 -21.65 -5.82
C PHE A 564 1.20 -20.37 -6.63
N ASN A 565 2.04 -20.46 -7.67
CA ASN A 565 2.56 -19.29 -8.41
C ASN A 565 3.30 -18.27 -7.52
N SER A 566 4.07 -18.77 -6.55
CA SER A 566 4.95 -17.96 -5.70
C SER A 566 6.21 -18.74 -5.28
N PRO A 567 7.32 -18.06 -4.93
CA PRO A 567 8.53 -18.70 -4.39
C PRO A 567 8.28 -19.60 -3.18
N VAL A 568 9.33 -20.34 -2.77
CA VAL A 568 9.35 -21.03 -1.47
C VAL A 568 9.22 -20.01 -0.34
N ASP A 569 8.38 -20.30 0.65
CA ASP A 569 8.31 -19.51 1.87
C ASP A 569 9.28 -20.00 2.95
N VAL A 570 10.03 -19.04 3.48
CA VAL A 570 10.93 -19.15 4.62
C VAL A 570 10.55 -17.99 5.55
N LEU A 571 10.15 -18.30 6.78
CA LEU A 571 9.67 -17.35 7.78
C LEU A 571 10.33 -17.70 9.12
N ILE A 572 11.03 -16.77 9.76
CA ILE A 572 11.70 -17.04 11.03
C ILE A 572 11.02 -16.23 12.13
N THR A 573 10.36 -16.94 13.06
CA THR A 573 9.48 -16.37 14.10
C THR A 573 9.39 -17.29 15.31
N ASP A 574 9.28 -16.71 16.51
CA ASP A 574 9.32 -17.40 17.82
C ASP A 574 10.55 -18.33 17.97
N GLY A 575 11.71 -17.86 17.51
CA GLY A 575 12.98 -18.60 17.53
C GLY A 575 13.07 -19.78 16.55
N LEU A 576 12.09 -19.95 15.66
CA LEU A 576 11.98 -21.10 14.78
C LEU A 576 11.88 -20.69 13.31
N LEU A 577 12.56 -21.43 12.43
CA LEU A 577 12.38 -21.38 10.98
C LEU A 577 11.17 -22.22 10.59
N TRP A 578 10.23 -21.60 9.89
CA TRP A 578 9.03 -22.21 9.35
C TRP A 578 9.07 -22.22 7.83
N THR A 579 8.89 -23.40 7.26
CA THR A 579 8.69 -23.62 5.83
C THR A 579 7.78 -24.85 5.64
N GLY A 580 7.25 -25.05 4.44
CA GLY A 580 6.39 -26.21 4.19
C GLY A 580 5.63 -26.18 2.88
N ARG A 581 4.89 -27.26 2.65
CA ARG A 581 4.15 -27.53 1.42
C ARG A 581 2.69 -27.13 1.60
N PHE A 582 2.23 -26.07 0.91
CA PHE A 582 0.87 -25.55 1.09
C PHE A 582 0.12 -25.14 -0.19
N ALA A 583 0.72 -25.34 -1.37
CA ALA A 583 0.20 -24.83 -2.64
C ALA A 583 -1.19 -25.39 -3.03
N TRP A 584 -1.47 -26.65 -2.71
CA TRP A 584 -2.73 -27.33 -3.03
C TRP A 584 -3.56 -27.64 -1.79
N GLY A 585 -4.89 -27.73 -1.92
CA GLY A 585 -5.79 -28.03 -0.80
C GLY A 585 -5.54 -29.38 -0.10
N ARG A 586 -4.87 -30.31 -0.79
CA ARG A 586 -4.42 -31.61 -0.23
C ARG A 586 -3.10 -31.55 0.54
N ASP A 587 -2.32 -30.49 0.39
CA ASP A 587 -0.99 -30.37 1.00
C ASP A 587 -1.08 -30.10 2.52
N PRO A 588 -0.08 -30.52 3.33
CA PRO A 588 -0.16 -30.46 4.80
C PRO A 588 -0.12 -29.05 5.39
N GLY A 589 0.44 -28.07 4.69
CA GLY A 589 0.65 -26.71 5.19
C GLY A 589 2.07 -26.45 5.63
N ILE A 590 2.27 -25.30 6.28
CA ILE A 590 3.46 -25.03 7.09
C ILE A 590 3.20 -25.69 8.45
N THR A 591 3.94 -26.77 8.74
CA THR A 591 3.66 -27.69 9.86
C THR A 591 4.86 -27.98 10.77
N GLU A 592 6.07 -27.65 10.33
CA GLU A 592 7.32 -27.88 11.06
C GLU A 592 7.98 -26.54 11.41
N GLY A 593 8.22 -26.32 12.70
CA GLY A 593 9.10 -25.26 13.20
C GLY A 593 10.46 -25.88 13.54
N ARG A 594 11.51 -25.40 12.86
CA ARG A 594 12.87 -25.93 12.95
C ARG A 594 13.78 -24.96 13.69
N ASP A 595 14.73 -25.50 14.44
CA ASP A 595 15.87 -24.74 14.94
C ASP A 595 16.65 -24.13 13.76
N PRO A 596 16.84 -22.79 13.69
CA PRO A 596 17.49 -22.16 12.54
C PRO A 596 18.96 -22.58 12.35
N LYS A 597 19.67 -22.97 13.42
CA LYS A 597 21.12 -23.23 13.39
C LYS A 597 21.46 -24.70 13.08
N THR A 598 20.57 -25.63 13.41
CA THR A 598 20.77 -27.09 13.27
C THR A 598 19.74 -27.79 12.39
N GLY A 599 18.64 -27.13 12.03
CA GLY A 599 17.58 -27.69 11.17
C GLY A 599 16.68 -28.73 11.85
N LYS A 600 16.95 -29.08 13.12
CA LYS A 600 16.16 -30.03 13.91
C LYS A 600 14.73 -29.51 14.07
N VAL A 601 13.72 -30.35 13.86
CA VAL A 601 12.32 -29.97 14.06
C VAL A 601 12.02 -29.94 15.55
N LEU A 602 11.93 -28.75 16.14
CA LEU A 602 11.62 -28.55 17.56
C LEU A 602 10.11 -28.42 17.82
N ARG A 603 9.32 -28.00 16.83
CA ARG A 603 7.86 -27.86 16.96
C ARG A 603 7.14 -28.47 15.77
N ARG A 604 6.03 -29.18 16.04
CA ARG A 604 5.12 -29.74 15.03
C ARG A 604 3.70 -29.28 15.33
N ARG A 605 2.95 -28.92 14.29
CA ARG A 605 1.51 -28.60 14.38
C ARG A 605 0.68 -29.49 13.47
N LEU A 606 -0.61 -29.62 13.77
CA LEU A 606 -1.53 -30.44 12.98
C LEU A 606 -1.65 -29.93 11.54
N PRO A 607 -1.71 -30.82 10.53
CA PRO A 607 -1.88 -30.45 9.13
C PRO A 607 -3.17 -29.67 8.83
N ASP A 608 -3.10 -28.75 7.86
CA ASP A 608 -4.15 -27.79 7.50
C ASP A 608 -5.52 -28.43 7.22
N GLN A 609 -5.53 -29.66 6.71
CA GLN A 609 -6.75 -30.41 6.41
C GLN A 609 -7.61 -30.69 7.66
N ARG A 610 -7.02 -30.66 8.88
CA ARG A 610 -7.73 -30.88 10.16
C ARG A 610 -8.68 -29.74 10.55
N PHE A 611 -8.48 -28.52 10.06
CA PHE A 611 -9.31 -27.33 10.39
C PHE A 611 -9.70 -26.48 9.17
N MET A 612 -9.04 -26.63 8.03
CA MET A 612 -9.43 -25.93 6.80
C MET A 612 -10.47 -26.69 5.96
N GLY A 613 -10.47 -28.03 6.03
CA GLY A 613 -11.29 -28.94 5.24
C GLY A 613 -10.75 -29.17 3.82
N ARG A 614 -10.98 -30.35 3.26
CA ARG A 614 -10.40 -30.79 1.96
C ARG A 614 -10.99 -30.12 0.70
N ARG A 615 -11.90 -29.15 0.83
CA ARG A 615 -12.67 -28.55 -0.31
C ARG A 615 -12.01 -27.30 -0.90
N ILE A 616 -10.69 -27.26 -1.01
CA ILE A 616 -9.91 -26.16 -1.59
C ILE A 616 -9.14 -26.71 -2.80
N GLY A 617 -9.12 -25.99 -3.92
CA GLY A 617 -8.26 -26.34 -5.05
C GLY A 617 -6.79 -26.04 -4.72
N HIS A 618 -6.46 -24.75 -4.67
CA HIS A 618 -5.12 -24.23 -4.41
C HIS A 618 -5.14 -23.07 -3.42
N ALA A 619 -3.96 -22.73 -2.89
CA ALA A 619 -3.72 -21.52 -2.10
C ALA A 619 -3.78 -20.25 -2.97
N ARG A 620 -3.84 -19.08 -2.31
CA ARG A 620 -3.70 -17.77 -2.92
C ARG A 620 -2.29 -17.61 -3.49
N CYS A 621 -2.17 -16.83 -4.56
CA CYS A 621 -0.94 -16.68 -5.33
C CYS A 621 0.08 -15.71 -4.71
N HIS A 622 0.15 -15.62 -3.40
CA HIS A 622 1.11 -14.77 -2.70
C HIS A 622 1.85 -15.58 -1.64
N ARG A 623 3.10 -15.19 -1.39
CA ARG A 623 3.90 -15.66 -0.28
C ARG A 623 3.16 -15.47 1.05
N ALA A 624 3.34 -16.41 1.96
CA ALA A 624 2.94 -16.26 3.35
C ALA A 624 3.75 -15.13 4.03
N ARG A 625 3.24 -14.65 5.15
CA ARG A 625 3.96 -13.74 6.06
C ARG A 625 3.87 -14.31 7.48
N ALA A 626 4.52 -13.68 8.45
CA ALA A 626 4.18 -13.92 9.85
C ALA A 626 4.23 -12.64 10.70
N THR A 627 3.82 -12.78 11.95
CA THR A 627 4.30 -11.95 13.06
C THR A 627 4.95 -12.85 14.12
N ILE A 628 5.45 -12.28 15.21
CA ILE A 628 5.88 -13.04 16.41
C ILE A 628 4.75 -13.85 17.09
N LYS A 629 3.49 -13.67 16.69
CA LYS A 629 2.35 -14.45 17.18
C LYS A 629 1.74 -15.38 16.14
N TYR A 630 1.70 -15.00 14.86
CA TYR A 630 0.91 -15.72 13.86
C TYR A 630 1.65 -15.97 12.54
N LEU A 631 1.65 -17.19 12.03
CA LEU A 631 1.84 -17.45 10.60
C LEU A 631 0.59 -16.97 9.85
N LEU A 632 0.79 -16.10 8.86
CA LEU A 632 -0.26 -15.50 8.05
C LEU A 632 -0.32 -16.19 6.70
N MET A 633 -1.25 -17.15 6.58
CA MET A 633 -1.30 -18.08 5.45
C MET A 633 -2.44 -17.73 4.49
N GLY A 634 -2.18 -17.87 3.19
CA GLY A 634 -3.14 -17.58 2.13
C GLY A 634 -3.88 -18.82 1.61
N ARG A 635 -4.65 -19.57 2.41
CA ARG A 635 -5.30 -20.81 1.93
C ARG A 635 -6.70 -20.57 1.38
N ARG A 636 -7.64 -20.06 2.18
CA ARG A 636 -9.02 -19.71 1.73
C ARG A 636 -9.22 -18.21 1.58
N GLY A 637 -8.30 -17.42 2.12
CA GLY A 637 -8.30 -15.97 2.14
C GLY A 637 -7.08 -15.53 2.91
N LEU A 638 -7.26 -14.98 4.11
CA LEU A 638 -6.23 -14.97 5.14
C LEU A 638 -6.62 -15.89 6.31
N GLU A 639 -5.68 -16.71 6.75
CA GLU A 639 -5.72 -17.52 7.97
C GLU A 639 -4.61 -17.09 8.95
N PHE A 640 -4.96 -16.98 10.24
CA PHE A 640 -4.03 -16.67 11.33
C PHE A 640 -3.74 -17.95 12.12
N VAL A 641 -2.52 -18.46 12.03
CA VAL A 641 -2.05 -19.66 12.74
C VAL A 641 -1.11 -19.26 13.86
N ASP A 642 -1.54 -19.46 15.10
CA ASP A 642 -0.76 -19.17 16.30
C ASP A 642 0.53 -20.02 16.33
N VAL A 643 1.69 -19.37 16.43
CA VAL A 643 3.01 -20.03 16.28
C VAL A 643 3.33 -20.99 17.43
N LYS A 644 2.75 -20.78 18.62
CA LYS A 644 3.04 -21.56 19.84
C LYS A 644 2.14 -22.78 19.96
N THR A 645 0.84 -22.59 19.81
CA THR A 645 -0.20 -23.62 19.94
C THR A 645 -0.54 -24.32 18.63
N GLY A 646 -0.12 -23.77 17.48
CA GLY A 646 -0.46 -24.25 16.14
C GLY A 646 -1.92 -24.06 15.73
N ARG A 647 -2.76 -23.51 16.63
CA ARG A 647 -4.21 -23.30 16.44
C ARG A 647 -4.44 -22.25 15.34
N ASN A 648 -5.46 -22.48 14.51
CA ASN A 648 -5.90 -21.53 13.49
C ASN A 648 -7.16 -20.82 13.97
N ASP A 649 -7.17 -19.48 13.98
CA ASP A 649 -8.40 -18.74 14.30
C ASP A 649 -9.44 -18.94 13.19
N ARG A 650 -10.69 -19.14 13.58
CA ARG A 650 -11.81 -19.36 12.65
C ARG A 650 -12.25 -18.07 11.95
N GLN A 651 -11.87 -16.90 12.47
CA GLN A 651 -12.03 -15.57 11.84
C GLN A 651 -11.09 -15.41 10.62
N SER A 652 -11.36 -16.21 9.58
CA SER A 652 -10.67 -16.12 8.29
C SER A 652 -11.31 -15.05 7.41
N VAL A 653 -10.52 -14.05 7.01
CA VAL A 653 -10.96 -13.02 6.07
C VAL A 653 -11.08 -13.66 4.70
N ARG A 654 -12.29 -13.80 4.16
CA ARG A 654 -12.47 -14.36 2.82
C ARG A 654 -12.31 -13.28 1.77
N ALA A 655 -11.48 -13.59 0.77
CA ALA A 655 -11.44 -12.94 -0.53
C ALA A 655 -10.88 -13.93 -1.58
N ARG A 656 -11.15 -13.67 -2.86
CA ARG A 656 -10.72 -14.56 -3.95
C ARG A 656 -9.24 -14.39 -4.30
N HIS A 657 -8.73 -13.15 -4.41
CA HIS A 657 -7.39 -12.88 -4.96
C HIS A 657 -6.69 -11.67 -4.31
N LEU A 658 -6.80 -11.50 -2.99
CA LEU A 658 -6.04 -10.48 -2.25
C LEU A 658 -4.55 -10.83 -2.20
N PRO A 659 -3.63 -9.90 -2.54
CA PRO A 659 -2.30 -9.91 -1.98
C PRO A 659 -2.41 -9.36 -0.55
N VAL A 660 -2.31 -10.22 0.46
CA VAL A 660 -2.24 -9.76 1.85
C VAL A 660 -0.94 -8.99 2.07
N ARG A 661 -1.05 -7.76 2.57
CA ARG A 661 0.10 -6.96 2.97
C ARG A 661 -0.06 -6.59 4.45
N LEU A 662 0.96 -6.90 5.24
CA LEU A 662 1.20 -6.26 6.53
C LEU A 662 1.95 -4.95 6.25
N PRO A 663 1.34 -3.78 6.49
CA PRO A 663 2.04 -2.66 7.09
C PRO A 663 2.11 -2.88 8.61
N ALA A 664 2.95 -2.13 9.30
CA ALA A 664 2.94 -2.13 10.76
C ALA A 664 1.71 -1.40 11.33
N GLY A 665 1.39 -1.63 12.62
CA GLY A 665 0.46 -0.79 13.38
C GLY A 665 -0.93 -1.37 13.61
N GLN A 666 -1.01 -2.62 14.07
CA GLN A 666 -2.27 -3.35 14.33
C GLN A 666 -3.12 -3.63 13.07
N ARG A 667 -2.58 -3.35 11.88
CA ARG A 667 -3.34 -3.25 10.62
C ARG A 667 -2.99 -4.35 9.64
N LEU A 668 -3.86 -4.47 8.64
CA LEU A 668 -3.80 -5.48 7.60
C LEU A 668 -4.32 -4.87 6.30
N ASP A 669 -3.41 -4.51 5.40
CA ASP A 669 -3.78 -3.90 4.13
C ASP A 669 -4.18 -4.97 3.12
N LEU A 670 -5.41 -4.82 2.64
CA LEU A 670 -6.09 -5.76 1.76
C LEU A 670 -6.40 -5.06 0.43
N CYS A 671 -5.41 -5.05 -0.46
CA CYS A 671 -5.51 -4.36 -1.75
C CYS A 671 -6.54 -5.04 -2.68
N SER A 672 -7.64 -4.34 -2.99
CA SER A 672 -8.83 -4.74 -3.76
C SER A 672 -9.98 -5.40 -2.96
N ALA A 673 -11.11 -4.69 -2.84
CA ALA A 673 -12.24 -5.09 -1.99
C ALA A 673 -13.19 -6.13 -2.64
N THR A 674 -12.84 -6.69 -3.80
CA THR A 674 -13.76 -7.30 -4.79
C THR A 674 -14.65 -8.44 -4.28
N CYS A 675 -14.31 -9.09 -3.16
CA CYS A 675 -15.11 -10.13 -2.51
C CYS A 675 -14.80 -10.25 -1.00
N LEU A 676 -14.67 -9.14 -0.24
CA LEU A 676 -14.37 -9.25 1.19
C LEU A 676 -15.60 -9.71 2.00
N ARG A 677 -15.44 -10.73 2.86
CA ARG A 677 -16.41 -11.05 3.91
C ARG A 677 -15.68 -11.49 5.18
N LEU A 678 -15.89 -10.77 6.28
CA LEU A 678 -15.53 -11.21 7.63
C LEU A 678 -16.50 -12.31 8.07
N ARG A 679 -16.04 -13.28 8.86
CA ARG A 679 -16.88 -14.32 9.46
C ARG A 679 -17.18 -13.97 10.92
N GLY A 680 -18.20 -13.12 11.09
CA GLY A 680 -18.79 -12.78 12.40
C GLY A 680 -20.24 -12.35 12.21
N ASP A 681 -20.47 -11.37 11.35
CA ASP A 681 -21.76 -10.69 11.24
C ASP A 681 -22.78 -11.45 10.38
N ARG A 682 -24.01 -11.54 10.90
CA ARG A 682 -25.22 -11.58 10.06
C ARG A 682 -25.55 -10.12 9.70
N HIS A 683 -26.03 -9.87 8.48
CA HIS A 683 -26.30 -8.53 7.92
C HIS A 683 -25.05 -7.67 7.61
N ALA A 684 -24.26 -8.15 6.65
CA ALA A 684 -23.30 -7.35 5.89
C ALA A 684 -23.34 -7.73 4.40
N GLU A 685 -24.50 -7.57 3.77
CA GLU A 685 -24.66 -7.72 2.33
C GLU A 685 -24.86 -6.33 1.71
N MET A 686 -23.89 -5.86 0.93
CA MET A 686 -24.10 -4.72 0.05
C MET A 686 -24.95 -5.18 -1.13
N GLY A 687 -26.27 -5.23 -0.91
CA GLY A 687 -27.24 -5.49 -1.95
C GLY A 687 -27.17 -4.39 -3.02
N ILE A 688 -26.89 -4.80 -4.26
CA ILE A 688 -27.07 -3.94 -5.43
C ILE A 688 -28.56 -3.99 -5.77
N PRO A 689 -29.31 -2.87 -5.73
CA PRO A 689 -30.68 -2.87 -6.21
C PRO A 689 -30.69 -3.20 -7.70
N ARG A 690 -31.38 -4.28 -8.09
CA ARG A 690 -31.66 -4.57 -9.50
C ARG A 690 -32.74 -3.61 -9.99
N ALA A 691 -32.33 -2.45 -10.50
CA ALA A 691 -33.21 -1.65 -11.33
C ALA A 691 -33.53 -2.41 -12.63
N GLY A 692 -34.79 -2.78 -12.82
CA GLY A 692 -35.30 -3.17 -14.13
C GLY A 692 -35.57 -1.92 -14.98
N PRO A 693 -35.57 -2.03 -16.33
CA PRO A 693 -35.94 -0.93 -17.20
C PRO A 693 -37.47 -0.78 -17.26
N GLY A 694 -38.00 0.42 -16.97
CA GLY A 694 -39.42 0.72 -17.17
C GLY A 694 -39.94 1.94 -16.40
N GLU A 695 -40.23 3.01 -17.14
CA GLU A 695 -41.26 4.03 -16.85
C GLU A 695 -41.10 4.99 -15.64
N PRO A 696 -41.82 6.14 -15.62
CA PRO A 696 -41.33 7.37 -14.97
C PRO A 696 -41.84 7.60 -13.54
N VAL A 697 -41.18 8.55 -12.85
CA VAL A 697 -41.45 8.90 -11.45
C VAL A 697 -42.76 9.68 -11.29
N GLY A 698 -43.77 9.04 -10.71
CA GLY A 698 -44.97 9.68 -10.17
C GLY A 698 -44.77 10.25 -8.76
N THR A 699 -45.60 11.23 -8.39
CA THR A 699 -45.45 12.03 -7.16
C THR A 699 -45.84 11.31 -5.86
N GLY A 700 -44.95 11.34 -4.87
CA GLY A 700 -45.26 11.71 -3.48
C GLY A 700 -46.09 10.77 -2.60
N ALA A 701 -45.42 10.10 -1.66
CA ALA A 701 -46.01 9.65 -0.40
C ALA A 701 -44.97 9.73 0.74
N ARG A 702 -45.42 10.06 1.97
CA ARG A 702 -44.63 9.91 3.19
C ARG A 702 -44.92 8.54 3.82
N THR A 703 -43.94 7.97 4.53
CA THR A 703 -44.21 7.06 5.65
C THR A 703 -43.05 7.08 6.62
N GLU A 704 -43.37 7.13 7.91
CA GLU A 704 -42.42 7.08 9.02
C GLU A 704 -42.31 5.63 9.53
N PHE A 705 -41.19 5.26 10.14
CA PHE A 705 -41.02 3.97 10.81
C PHE A 705 -40.52 4.16 12.25
N GLY A 706 -41.43 3.97 13.21
CA GLY A 706 -41.11 3.89 14.64
C GLY A 706 -40.59 2.51 15.02
N PHE A 707 -39.77 2.45 16.07
CA PHE A 707 -39.29 1.19 16.65
C PHE A 707 -40.24 0.70 17.76
N GLY A 708 -40.73 -0.54 17.65
CA GLY A 708 -41.47 -1.23 18.71
C GLY A 708 -40.68 -2.43 19.23
N SER A 709 -40.50 -2.52 20.56
CA SER A 709 -39.81 -3.61 21.22
C SER A 709 -40.78 -4.64 21.81
N ALA A 710 -40.53 -5.93 21.61
CA ALA A 710 -41.19 -7.00 22.33
C ALA A 710 -40.19 -8.09 22.71
N ALA A 711 -40.21 -8.51 23.98
CA ALA A 711 -39.46 -9.64 24.49
C ALA A 711 -40.43 -10.71 25.01
N ARG A 712 -40.07 -11.99 24.93
CA ARG A 712 -40.70 -13.07 25.71
C ARG A 712 -39.76 -14.24 25.96
N THR A 713 -40.05 -14.94 27.05
CA THR A 713 -39.25 -15.97 27.72
C THR A 713 -39.31 -17.34 27.04
N GLY A 714 -38.35 -18.21 27.34
CA GLY A 714 -38.25 -19.55 26.73
C GLY A 714 -39.02 -20.65 27.45
N VAL A 715 -38.96 -21.88 26.93
CA VAL A 715 -39.12 -23.19 27.60
C VAL A 715 -38.72 -24.32 26.61
N CYS A 716 -38.31 -25.48 27.14
CA CYS A 716 -38.05 -26.79 26.50
C CYS A 716 -38.25 -27.88 27.59
N PRO A 717 -38.28 -29.21 27.31
CA PRO A 717 -38.13 -30.01 26.06
C PRO A 717 -39.41 -30.91 25.87
N PRO A 718 -39.44 -32.22 25.47
CA PRO A 718 -38.46 -33.11 24.79
C PRO A 718 -38.97 -34.05 23.65
N LEU A 719 -38.00 -34.68 22.97
CA LEU A 719 -37.98 -36.03 22.33
C LEU A 719 -38.95 -36.43 21.19
N GLY A 720 -38.39 -37.05 20.14
CA GLY A 720 -39.11 -37.75 19.06
C GLY A 720 -38.23 -38.12 17.85
N THR A 721 -38.00 -39.42 17.61
CA THR A 721 -37.17 -39.99 16.52
C THR A 721 -37.70 -41.38 16.12
N PRO A 722 -37.37 -41.97 14.94
CA PRO A 722 -36.84 -41.42 13.68
C PRO A 722 -37.61 -41.89 12.42
N VAL A 723 -37.24 -41.43 11.21
CA VAL A 723 -37.59 -42.10 9.93
C VAL A 723 -36.36 -42.17 9.00
N ALA A 724 -36.24 -43.26 8.24
CA ALA A 724 -35.07 -43.68 7.47
C ALA A 724 -35.12 -43.27 5.96
N PRO A 725 -34.05 -43.50 5.14
CA PRO A 725 -33.82 -42.71 3.93
C PRO A 725 -34.31 -43.31 2.59
N ARG A 726 -34.46 -42.43 1.60
CA ARG A 726 -34.38 -42.69 0.14
C ARG A 726 -33.49 -41.61 -0.48
N GLY A 727 -32.77 -41.78 -1.58
CA GLY A 727 -32.51 -42.94 -2.44
C GLY A 727 -31.59 -42.49 -3.60
N ARG A 728 -30.73 -43.36 -4.15
CA ARG A 728 -29.82 -43.01 -5.27
C ARG A 728 -30.46 -43.22 -6.65
N ARG A 729 -29.81 -42.63 -7.66
CA ARG A 729 -30.01 -42.70 -9.14
C ARG A 729 -30.79 -41.49 -9.70
N ARG A 730 -30.46 -40.98 -10.89
CA ARG A 730 -29.33 -41.33 -11.78
C ARG A 730 -28.16 -40.37 -11.59
#